data_AF-A0A397U856-F1
#
_entry.id   AF-A0A397U856-F1
#
_cell.length_a   1.000
_cell.length_b   1.000
_cell.length_c   1.000
_cell.angle_alpha   90.00
_cell.angle_beta   90.00
_cell.angle_gamma   90.00
#
_symmetry.space_group_name_H-M   'P 1'
#
loop_
_entity.id
_entity.type
_entity.pdbx_description
1 polymer ?
#
loop_
_entity_poly.entity_id
_entity_poly.type
_entity_poly.pdbx_seq_one_letter_code
_entity_poly.pdbx_strand_id
1 'polypeptide(L)'
;MNQIFAPEYFDTIFRSLSTNKDLHSCLLVNKHWAACAVSILWEAPFRINDNKIPSPKVIKTYLAFIPDSTFLKLGYNGIIGLSPPLFFNYPSFLKELSYDQFLNTAIANNCCKDIIIELFKLLDMNKITLRRFEYITVSNNHQDFILPNSIFSRLTYFNCSYQWPMQKTQLFNTIANYCHSIKNLKVSICYEDEKTALADLIRSQRNLKKFTLINSNNFASFPVQALVNQKHSLNSLALEDMHCNRNLNNAKFFNYAICQLNNSAIDILTQCTKINKVKFKHCEGLNSSVFLPLTIAFPNLTSLEYSYGTHDIYDSATPIRLLSDFIMTSCNTLKRVILDWHSGVHLDITQLVEIIAQHVINLEHLKIPIYTLKQLALIHRIHSKLRKLEININKRINPYYALSLFANVPLKSFKHSIQLYFGDYKLELNLLNKVFTSIFYKSNRIVNFTLCLRSYSSLSIKRREMLLRNYPRLRINILNEFAHATELNSETYSDKSDKMLKIFDDLLEINSEDIWALKQRGATYLNIKKYIESLKDLNKVLEIEPNDAYALRLRGEIYYFMGEYENSLKDLNKSLEIEPNNAWTLKFRGITYSEIKRYEESLNDLSRASKIEPNYSFALKIRDEIFCKMKRYNENSLMRLNEILELEPNNAFALKNRGAIYKIMKKYHESLADLNKSLQVDPDDDFALKNRGTIYWIMKKYDKSLVDLNKILELESNDAFALKH
;
A
#
# COMPACT_ATOMS: atom_id res chain seq x y z
N MET A 1 42.72 10.40 38.77
CA MET A 1 43.71 11.44 38.51
C MET A 1 43.25 12.72 39.18
N ASN A 2 44.17 13.40 39.87
CA ASN A 2 43.90 14.52 40.76
C ASN A 2 43.08 15.64 40.11
N GLN A 3 42.15 16.14 40.92
CA GLN A 3 41.41 17.38 40.77
C GLN A 3 42.37 18.55 40.50
N ILE A 4 41.89 19.57 39.79
CA ILE A 4 42.62 20.77 39.30
C ILE A 4 43.19 20.59 37.87
N PHE A 5 42.31 20.41 36.88
CA PHE A 5 42.55 20.99 35.56
C PHE A 5 41.57 22.16 35.40
N ALA A 6 42.10 23.34 35.08
CA ALA A 6 41.33 24.58 35.05
C ALA A 6 40.20 24.50 34.00
N PRO A 7 38.96 24.92 34.32
CA PRO A 7 37.83 24.96 33.39
C PRO A 7 38.14 25.69 32.07
N GLU A 8 39.05 26.67 32.12
CA GLU A 8 39.49 27.52 31.02
C GLU A 8 40.14 26.75 29.85
N TYR A 9 40.95 25.72 30.13
CA TYR A 9 41.55 24.89 29.08
C TYR A 9 40.51 24.04 28.37
N PHE A 10 39.47 23.59 29.09
CA PHE A 10 38.40 22.78 28.53
C PHE A 10 37.45 23.60 27.66
N ASP A 11 37.12 24.84 28.05
CA ASP A 11 36.34 25.74 27.20
C ASP A 11 37.00 25.95 25.84
N THR A 12 38.32 26.12 25.84
CA THR A 12 39.14 26.27 24.63
C THR A 12 39.12 25.00 23.76
N ILE A 13 39.29 23.82 24.36
CA ILE A 13 39.27 22.52 23.66
C ILE A 13 37.88 22.25 23.06
N PHE A 14 36.81 22.39 23.84
CA PHE A 14 35.45 22.09 23.36
C PHE A 14 34.97 23.07 22.27
N ARG A 15 35.36 24.34 22.35
CA ARG A 15 35.07 25.34 21.29
C ARG A 15 35.85 25.10 19.99
N SER A 16 36.92 24.31 20.04
CA SER A 16 37.73 23.95 18.86
C SER A 16 37.27 22.67 18.14
N LEU A 17 36.32 21.91 18.69
CA LEU A 17 35.81 20.68 18.08
C LEU A 17 34.90 20.99 16.88
N SER A 18 35.20 20.37 15.74
CA SER A 18 34.54 20.65 14.46
C SER A 18 33.16 20.02 14.28
N THR A 19 32.80 18.98 15.04
CA THR A 19 31.51 18.29 14.88
C THR A 19 30.80 17.91 16.19
N ASN A 20 29.46 17.93 16.15
CA ASN A 20 28.61 17.48 17.27
C ASN A 20 28.85 16.01 17.68
N LYS A 21 29.47 15.19 16.81
CA LYS A 21 29.73 13.77 17.08
C LYS A 21 30.91 13.58 18.04
N ASP A 22 31.90 14.48 17.96
CA ASP A 22 33.08 14.46 18.82
C ASP A 22 32.72 14.94 20.23
N LEU A 23 31.86 15.96 20.34
CA LEU A 23 31.30 16.44 21.62
C LEU A 23 30.46 15.37 22.35
N HIS A 24 29.63 14.60 21.62
CA HIS A 24 28.89 13.48 22.20
C HIS A 24 29.80 12.35 22.70
N SER A 25 30.96 12.16 22.06
CA SER A 25 31.93 11.13 22.45
C SER A 25 32.63 11.49 23.77
N CYS A 26 32.88 12.78 24.02
CA CYS A 26 33.43 13.27 25.29
C CYS A 26 32.47 13.12 26.48
N LEU A 27 31.15 13.24 26.25
CA LEU A 27 30.12 13.03 27.27
C LEU A 27 30.11 11.59 27.83
N LEU A 28 30.58 10.60 27.07
CA LEU A 28 30.54 9.19 27.45
C LEU A 28 31.70 8.76 28.37
N VAL A 29 32.67 9.65 28.64
CA VAL A 29 33.93 9.28 29.31
C VAL A 29 33.87 9.44 30.84
N ASN A 30 33.25 10.50 31.38
CA ASN A 30 33.16 10.72 32.84
C ASN A 30 32.02 11.70 33.22
N LYS A 31 31.24 11.38 34.27
CA LYS A 31 30.15 12.22 34.82
C LYS A 31 30.61 13.62 35.24
N HIS A 32 31.84 13.76 35.76
CA HIS A 32 32.41 15.06 36.13
C HIS A 32 32.81 15.90 34.92
N TRP A 33 33.29 15.27 33.84
CA TRP A 33 33.70 15.99 32.63
C TRP A 33 32.50 16.49 31.84
N ALA A 34 31.43 15.70 31.83
CA ALA A 34 30.16 16.11 31.26
C ALA A 34 29.56 17.35 31.94
N ALA A 35 29.69 17.50 33.27
CA ALA A 35 29.23 18.70 33.97
C ALA A 35 29.92 19.99 33.49
N CYS A 36 31.19 19.92 33.08
CA CYS A 36 31.92 21.05 32.48
C CYS A 36 31.56 21.27 30.99
N ALA A 37 31.26 20.19 30.27
CA ALA A 37 30.87 20.26 28.85
C ALA A 37 29.41 20.70 28.65
N VAL A 38 28.54 20.51 29.64
CA VAL A 38 27.10 20.79 29.57
C VAL A 38 26.80 22.26 29.33
N SER A 39 27.52 23.19 29.98
CA SER A 39 27.38 24.63 29.71
C SER A 39 27.72 24.97 28.25
N ILE A 40 28.78 24.37 27.70
CA ILE A 40 29.26 24.56 26.33
C ILE A 40 28.33 23.90 25.30
N LEU A 41 27.80 22.71 25.60
CA LEU A 41 26.80 21.99 24.81
C LEU A 41 25.42 22.69 24.80
N TRP A 42 25.12 23.49 25.82
CA TRP A 42 23.90 24.28 25.91
C TRP A 42 24.04 25.65 25.22
N GLU A 43 25.26 26.16 25.02
CA GLU A 43 25.54 27.35 24.20
C GLU A 43 25.64 27.05 22.71
N ALA A 44 26.03 25.83 22.31
CA ALA A 44 26.13 25.43 20.91
C ALA A 44 24.73 25.14 20.32
N PRO A 45 24.18 26.01 19.45
CA PRO A 45 22.94 25.69 18.77
C PRO A 45 23.21 24.47 17.90
N PHE A 46 22.44 23.40 18.10
CA PHE A 46 22.35 22.30 17.15
C PHE A 46 22.10 22.90 15.75
N ARG A 47 23.15 23.00 14.93
CA ARG A 47 23.04 23.21 13.48
C ARG A 47 22.49 21.91 12.87
N ILE A 48 21.24 21.56 13.19
CA ILE A 48 20.51 20.51 12.48
C ILE A 48 19.64 21.24 11.47
N ASN A 49 20.05 21.20 10.20
CA ASN A 49 19.28 21.70 9.05
C ASN A 49 17.99 20.91 8.76
N ASP A 50 17.52 20.07 9.69
CA ASP A 50 16.37 19.20 9.54
C ASP A 50 15.56 19.22 10.85
N ASN A 51 14.25 19.41 10.76
CA ASN A 51 13.25 19.34 11.85
C ASN A 51 13.17 17.93 12.52
N LYS A 52 14.27 17.38 13.03
CA LYS A 52 14.34 16.05 13.64
C LYS A 52 14.66 16.15 15.13
N ILE A 53 13.75 15.63 15.94
CA ILE A 53 13.94 15.37 17.37
C ILE A 53 15.16 14.45 17.54
N PRO A 54 16.11 14.77 18.46
CA PRO A 54 17.27 13.93 18.70
C PRO A 54 16.88 12.51 19.17
N SER A 55 17.75 11.53 18.91
CA SER A 55 17.46 10.13 19.27
C SER A 55 17.26 9.96 20.80
N PRO A 56 16.47 8.97 21.26
CA PRO A 56 16.27 8.69 22.69
C PRO A 56 17.58 8.48 23.48
N LYS A 57 18.63 7.98 22.82
CA LYS A 57 19.97 7.86 23.43
C LYS A 57 20.57 9.24 23.73
N VAL A 58 20.49 10.17 22.77
CA VAL A 58 20.99 11.55 22.93
C VAL A 58 20.22 12.27 24.04
N ILE A 59 18.89 12.17 24.05
CA ILE A 59 18.04 12.78 25.10
C ILE A 59 18.41 12.22 26.48
N LYS A 60 18.59 10.90 26.61
CA LYS A 60 19.05 10.27 27.86
C LYS A 60 20.42 10.79 28.29
N THR A 61 21.35 10.96 27.35
CA THR A 61 22.68 11.50 27.61
C THR A 61 22.60 12.93 28.16
N TYR A 62 21.81 13.82 27.54
CA TYR A 62 21.64 15.20 28.04
C TYR A 62 20.98 15.26 29.42
N LEU A 63 19.93 14.46 29.67
CA LEU A 63 19.24 14.43 30.97
C LEU A 63 20.08 13.78 32.07
N ALA A 64 20.95 12.82 31.74
CA ALA A 64 21.88 12.19 32.68
C ALA A 64 22.92 13.15 33.29
N PHE A 65 23.10 14.33 32.68
CA PHE A 65 24.05 15.34 33.14
C PHE A 65 23.39 16.60 33.72
N ILE A 66 22.07 16.56 33.92
CA ILE A 66 21.41 17.52 34.80
C ILE A 66 21.97 17.33 36.22
N PRO A 67 22.38 18.40 36.92
CA PRO A 67 22.92 18.31 38.28
C PRO A 67 22.05 17.47 39.22
N ASP A 68 22.65 16.47 39.88
CA ASP A 68 21.99 15.71 40.94
C ASP A 68 22.12 16.43 42.29
N SER A 69 21.41 15.94 43.31
CA SER A 69 21.39 16.57 44.64
C SER A 69 22.77 16.55 45.32
N THR A 70 23.59 15.54 45.04
CA THR A 70 25.00 15.47 45.45
C THR A 70 25.83 16.58 44.82
N PHE A 71 25.64 16.85 43.53
CA PHE A 71 26.32 17.92 42.80
C PHE A 71 25.99 19.30 43.36
N LEU A 72 24.71 19.57 43.66
CA LEU A 72 24.26 20.82 44.27
C LEU A 72 24.80 20.99 45.71
N LYS A 73 24.85 19.90 46.50
CA LYS A 73 25.37 19.90 47.88
C LYS A 73 26.88 20.13 47.97
N LEU A 74 27.64 19.78 46.94
CA LEU A 74 29.09 19.95 46.90
C LEU A 74 29.53 21.39 46.55
N GLY A 75 28.60 22.34 46.40
CA GLY A 75 28.93 23.76 46.22
C GLY A 75 29.43 24.15 44.83
N TYR A 76 29.40 23.23 43.86
CA TYR A 76 29.83 23.48 42.47
C TYR A 76 29.01 24.54 41.74
N ASN A 77 27.88 24.97 42.32
CA ASN A 77 27.03 26.01 41.75
C ASN A 77 27.81 27.33 41.55
N GLY A 78 28.67 27.70 42.51
CA GLY A 78 29.49 28.91 42.41
C GLY A 78 30.67 28.80 41.44
N ILE A 79 31.16 27.57 41.18
CA ILE A 79 32.38 27.31 40.39
C ILE A 79 32.09 27.27 38.88
N ILE A 80 30.85 26.92 38.50
CA ILE A 80 30.42 26.78 37.09
C ILE A 80 29.52 27.96 36.67
N GLY A 81 29.40 29.00 37.51
CA GLY A 81 28.56 30.17 37.22
C GLY A 81 27.05 29.92 37.33
N LEU A 82 26.63 28.90 38.09
CA LEU A 82 25.23 28.63 38.42
C LEU A 82 24.78 29.51 39.60
N SER A 83 24.78 30.83 39.44
CA SER A 83 24.09 31.73 40.36
C SER A 83 22.58 31.77 40.07
N PRO A 84 21.70 31.83 41.08
CA PRO A 84 20.28 32.16 40.85
C PRO A 84 20.18 33.56 40.22
N PRO A 85 19.32 33.78 39.21
CA PRO A 85 18.25 32.92 38.73
C PRO A 85 18.70 32.00 37.59
N LEU A 86 18.22 30.75 37.63
CA LEU A 86 18.41 29.72 36.60
C LEU A 86 17.83 30.16 35.24
N PHE A 87 18.53 31.00 34.50
CA PHE A 87 18.25 31.30 33.10
C PHE A 87 19.20 30.53 32.20
N PHE A 88 19.04 29.21 32.15
CA PHE A 88 19.52 28.47 30.98
C PHE A 88 18.57 28.72 29.82
N ASN A 89 19.10 29.10 28.66
CA ASN A 89 18.39 28.96 27.38
C ASN A 89 18.33 27.47 27.05
N TYR A 90 17.34 26.77 27.62
CA TYR A 90 17.18 25.35 27.41
C TYR A 90 17.02 25.03 25.90
N PRO A 91 17.65 23.95 25.40
CA PRO A 91 17.55 23.56 24.00
C PRO A 91 16.10 23.47 23.53
N SER A 92 15.80 24.05 22.37
CA SER A 92 14.46 24.10 21.79
C SER A 92 13.80 22.71 21.67
N PHE A 93 14.59 21.65 21.42
CA PHE A 93 14.08 20.28 21.29
C PHE A 93 13.45 19.74 22.58
N LEU A 94 13.78 20.27 23.76
CA LEU A 94 13.12 19.86 25.01
C LEU A 94 11.61 20.20 24.98
N LYS A 95 11.22 21.27 24.26
CA LYS A 95 9.81 21.64 24.01
C LYS A 95 9.06 20.63 23.12
N GLU A 96 9.78 19.74 22.44
CA GLU A 96 9.22 18.75 21.52
C GLU A 96 9.13 17.34 22.13
N LEU A 97 9.68 17.12 23.34
CA LEU A 97 9.61 15.83 24.03
C LEU A 97 8.22 15.55 24.58
N SER A 98 7.78 14.29 24.48
CA SER A 98 6.58 13.87 25.20
C SER A 98 6.85 13.80 26.70
N TYR A 99 5.86 14.24 27.50
CA TYR A 99 5.95 14.31 28.96
C TYR A 99 6.48 13.01 29.59
N ASP A 100 5.96 11.86 29.14
CA ASP A 100 6.34 10.54 29.60
C ASP A 100 7.78 10.17 29.23
N GLN A 101 8.24 10.52 28.03
CA GLN A 101 9.66 10.30 27.65
C GLN A 101 10.59 11.14 28.51
N PHE A 102 10.30 12.42 28.69
CA PHE A 102 11.09 13.32 29.53
C PHE A 102 11.12 12.85 30.99
N LEU A 103 9.97 12.54 31.58
CA LEU A 103 9.90 12.18 32.99
C LEU A 103 10.50 10.80 33.28
N ASN A 104 10.25 9.78 32.44
CA ASN A 104 10.89 8.47 32.59
C ASN A 104 12.42 8.57 32.49
N THR A 105 12.93 9.45 31.62
CA THR A 105 14.38 9.63 31.46
C THR A 105 14.98 10.48 32.58
N ALA A 106 14.27 11.48 33.10
CA ALA A 106 14.69 12.23 34.28
C ALA A 106 14.75 11.34 35.54
N ILE A 107 13.74 10.49 35.74
CA ILE A 107 13.68 9.52 36.85
C ILE A 107 14.79 8.47 36.72
N ALA A 108 14.96 7.87 35.53
CA ALA A 108 16.00 6.88 35.29
C ALA A 108 17.42 7.40 35.55
N ASN A 109 17.60 8.72 35.55
CA ASN A 109 18.87 9.40 35.77
C ASN A 109 18.99 10.09 37.14
N ASN A 110 18.03 9.90 38.06
CA ASN A 110 17.99 10.55 39.39
C ASN A 110 18.12 12.09 39.34
N CYS A 111 17.52 12.73 38.34
CA CYS A 111 17.50 14.19 38.24
C CYS A 111 16.84 14.84 39.47
N CYS A 112 17.36 16.00 39.90
CA CYS A 112 16.83 16.73 41.05
C CYS A 112 15.36 17.18 40.82
N LYS A 113 14.50 16.98 41.83
CA LYS A 113 13.08 17.34 41.80
C LYS A 113 12.85 18.82 41.42
N ASP A 114 13.64 19.72 41.98
CA ASP A 114 13.51 21.18 41.72
C ASP A 114 13.83 21.55 40.26
N ILE A 115 14.77 20.85 39.63
CA ILE A 115 15.13 21.09 38.22
C ILE A 115 14.04 20.55 37.29
N ILE A 116 13.49 19.38 37.59
CA ILE A 116 12.34 18.82 36.86
C ILE A 116 11.15 19.79 36.92
N ILE A 117 10.91 20.40 38.08
CA ILE A 117 9.85 21.40 38.30
C ILE A 117 10.05 22.65 37.45
N GLU A 118 11.26 23.23 37.44
CA GLU A 118 11.57 24.42 36.64
C GLU A 118 11.50 24.13 35.13
N LEU A 119 11.98 22.97 34.70
CA LEU A 119 11.86 22.52 33.31
C LEU A 119 10.38 22.43 32.89
N PHE A 120 9.51 21.90 33.74
CA PHE A 120 8.08 21.86 33.43
C PHE A 120 7.41 23.23 33.34
N LYS A 121 7.85 24.22 34.12
CA LYS A 121 7.35 25.61 34.00
C LYS A 121 7.73 26.24 32.65
N LEU A 122 8.90 25.91 32.11
CA LEU A 122 9.43 26.45 30.85
C LEU A 122 8.84 25.80 29.59
N LEU A 123 8.40 24.55 29.69
CA LEU A 123 7.92 23.77 28.55
C LEU A 123 6.49 24.12 28.09
N ASP A 124 5.77 25.01 28.80
CA ASP A 124 4.39 25.44 28.52
C ASP A 124 3.50 24.25 28.08
N MET A 125 3.43 23.24 28.94
CA MET A 125 2.90 21.90 28.64
C MET A 125 1.38 21.91 28.43
N ASN A 126 0.96 22.38 27.27
CA ASN A 126 -0.45 22.45 26.89
C ASN A 126 -1.03 21.08 26.47
N LYS A 127 -0.16 20.06 26.27
CA LYS A 127 -0.54 18.70 25.89
C LYS A 127 0.27 17.65 26.66
N ILE A 128 -0.40 16.72 27.34
CA ILE A 128 0.23 15.59 28.04
C ILE A 128 -0.26 14.28 27.45
N THR A 129 0.67 13.35 27.18
CA THR A 129 0.40 11.98 26.77
C THR A 129 1.20 11.04 27.67
N LEU A 130 0.53 10.06 28.28
CA LEU A 130 1.08 9.06 29.18
C LEU A 130 0.83 7.67 28.58
N ARG A 131 1.84 7.07 27.93
CA ARG A 131 1.72 5.77 27.24
C ARG A 131 2.38 4.60 27.95
N ARG A 132 3.48 4.83 28.67
CA ARG A 132 4.18 3.81 29.46
C ARG A 132 5.03 4.57 30.46
N PHE A 133 4.73 4.38 31.72
CA PHE A 133 5.49 5.02 32.78
C PHE A 133 5.86 3.87 33.70
N GLU A 134 7.14 3.53 33.65
CA GLU A 134 7.73 2.53 34.53
C GLU A 134 8.30 3.35 35.68
N TYR A 135 7.48 3.62 36.68
CA TYR A 135 8.02 3.99 38.00
C TYR A 135 8.66 2.70 38.52
N ILE A 136 9.87 2.41 38.04
CA ILE A 136 10.68 1.30 38.53
C ILE A 136 10.75 1.50 40.04
N THR A 137 10.42 0.43 40.75
CA THR A 137 10.60 0.19 42.18
C THR A 137 11.98 0.65 42.64
N VAL A 138 12.17 1.94 42.86
CA VAL A 138 13.28 2.50 43.61
C VAL A 138 12.73 2.78 45.01
N SER A 139 12.86 1.74 45.84
CA SER A 139 12.93 1.76 47.30
C SER A 139 11.97 2.68 48.08
N ASN A 140 10.99 2.07 48.76
CA ASN A 140 10.52 2.21 50.16
C ASN A 140 10.63 3.52 50.97
N ASN A 141 11.16 4.62 50.45
CA ASN A 141 11.15 5.90 51.14
C ASN A 141 10.02 6.75 50.56
N HIS A 142 8.90 6.72 51.27
CA HIS A 142 7.84 7.71 51.19
C HIS A 142 8.44 9.11 51.15
N GLN A 143 8.26 9.79 50.01
CA GLN A 143 7.92 11.21 49.94
C GLN A 143 7.55 11.53 48.49
N ASP A 144 6.24 11.46 48.21
CA ASP A 144 5.53 12.45 47.42
C ASP A 144 6.35 13.11 46.30
N PHE A 145 6.47 12.41 45.18
CA PHE A 145 6.74 13.07 43.90
C PHE A 145 5.49 13.84 43.44
N ILE A 146 5.04 14.79 44.28
CA ILE A 146 3.98 15.75 43.97
C ILE A 146 4.58 16.73 42.97
N LEU A 147 4.19 16.59 41.70
CA LEU A 147 4.39 17.62 40.70
C LEU A 147 3.66 18.89 41.17
N PRO A 148 4.29 20.08 41.11
CA PRO A 148 3.63 21.29 41.54
C PRO A 148 2.36 21.54 40.74
N ASN A 149 1.29 21.78 41.48
CA ASN A 149 -0.07 21.96 41.01
C ASN A 149 -0.19 23.00 39.87
N SER A 150 0.70 24.00 39.84
CA SER A 150 0.75 25.04 38.81
C SER A 150 1.08 24.54 37.41
N ILE A 151 1.73 23.37 37.26
CA ILE A 151 2.10 22.79 35.97
C ILE A 151 0.85 22.45 35.13
N PHE A 152 -0.24 22.03 35.76
CA PHE A 152 -1.45 21.60 35.04
C PHE A 152 -2.37 22.74 34.64
N SER A 153 -2.17 23.95 35.15
CA SER A 153 -3.11 25.08 35.00
C SER A 153 -3.44 25.43 33.53
N ARG A 154 -2.50 25.20 32.60
CA ARG A 154 -2.62 25.50 31.16
C ARG A 154 -2.96 24.29 30.29
N LEU A 155 -3.18 23.11 30.88
CA LEU A 155 -3.35 21.87 30.13
C LEU A 155 -4.64 21.86 29.27
N THR A 156 -4.49 21.70 27.96
CA THR A 156 -5.63 21.65 27.01
C THR A 156 -5.89 20.27 26.41
N TYR A 157 -4.91 19.36 26.48
CA TYR A 157 -4.99 17.98 26.01
C TYR A 157 -4.39 17.04 27.05
N PHE A 158 -5.15 16.03 27.49
CA PHE A 158 -4.69 15.02 28.43
C PHE A 158 -5.00 13.62 27.89
N ASN A 159 -3.97 12.79 27.74
CA ASN A 159 -4.08 11.41 27.30
C ASN A 159 -3.40 10.44 28.29
N CYS A 160 -4.19 9.61 28.96
CA CYS A 160 -3.75 8.58 29.92
C CYS A 160 -4.32 7.21 29.51
N SER A 161 -3.68 6.58 28.53
CA SER A 161 -4.20 5.37 27.86
C SER A 161 -3.61 4.03 28.34
N TYR A 162 -2.71 4.06 29.33
CA TYR A 162 -2.05 2.85 29.85
C TYR A 162 -2.54 2.45 31.26
N GLN A 163 -2.38 1.16 31.60
CA GLN A 163 -2.90 0.57 32.83
C GLN A 163 -1.93 0.81 34.01
N TRP A 164 -2.39 1.55 35.04
CA TRP A 164 -1.62 1.90 36.24
C TRP A 164 -2.54 1.82 37.46
N PRO A 165 -2.31 0.93 38.44
CA PRO A 165 -3.33 0.66 39.46
C PRO A 165 -3.43 1.64 40.64
N MET A 166 -2.35 2.34 41.04
CA MET A 166 -2.36 3.05 42.34
C MET A 166 -2.21 4.58 42.31
N GLN A 167 -1.83 5.18 41.17
CA GLN A 167 -1.50 6.61 41.10
C GLN A 167 -2.44 7.44 40.22
N LYS A 168 -3.36 6.82 39.46
CA LYS A 168 -4.28 7.54 38.56
C LYS A 168 -5.30 8.39 39.31
N THR A 169 -5.88 7.87 40.40
CA THR A 169 -6.89 8.55 41.20
C THR A 169 -6.35 9.87 41.76
N GLN A 170 -5.16 9.84 42.37
CA GLN A 170 -4.49 11.04 42.87
C GLN A 170 -4.23 12.05 41.73
N LEU A 171 -3.70 11.58 40.60
CA LEU A 171 -3.46 12.43 39.44
C LEU A 171 -4.74 13.08 38.90
N PHE A 172 -5.84 12.33 38.77
CA PHE A 172 -7.13 12.86 38.32
C PHE A 172 -7.66 13.91 39.29
N ASN A 173 -7.59 13.66 40.60
CA ASN A 173 -8.01 14.61 41.62
C ASN A 173 -7.16 15.90 41.61
N THR A 174 -5.84 15.78 41.47
CA THR A 174 -4.94 16.94 41.35
C THR A 174 -5.27 17.75 40.10
N ILE A 175 -5.41 17.12 38.94
CA ILE A 175 -5.77 17.84 37.71
C ILE A 175 -7.18 18.46 37.86
N ALA A 176 -8.13 17.76 38.49
CA ALA A 176 -9.48 18.26 38.69
C ALA A 176 -9.49 19.58 39.50
N ASN A 177 -8.64 19.66 40.53
CA ASN A 177 -8.54 20.80 41.43
C ASN A 177 -7.82 22.01 40.83
N TYR A 178 -6.86 21.80 39.91
CA TYR A 178 -5.96 22.86 39.43
C TYR A 178 -6.06 23.15 37.93
N CYS A 179 -6.79 22.35 37.15
CA CYS A 179 -6.95 22.53 35.73
C CYS A 179 -8.43 22.46 35.31
N HIS A 180 -8.89 23.52 34.63
CA HIS A 180 -10.27 23.65 34.14
C HIS A 180 -10.35 23.92 32.63
N SER A 181 -9.23 23.79 31.92
CA SER A 181 -9.04 24.22 30.53
C SER A 181 -8.86 23.06 29.53
N ILE A 182 -9.03 21.80 29.97
CA ILE A 182 -8.88 20.62 29.11
C ILE A 182 -10.00 20.59 28.07
N LYS A 183 -9.61 20.62 26.80
CA LYS A 183 -10.50 20.52 25.63
C LYS A 183 -10.55 19.11 25.05
N ASN A 184 -9.48 18.33 25.21
CA ASN A 184 -9.38 16.97 24.69
C ASN A 184 -8.93 16.02 25.81
N LEU A 185 -9.80 15.08 26.18
CA LEU A 185 -9.54 14.13 27.26
C LEU A 185 -9.61 12.70 26.69
N LYS A 186 -8.51 11.95 26.80
CA LYS A 186 -8.42 10.53 26.41
C LYS A 186 -7.92 9.71 27.59
N VAL A 187 -8.73 8.85 28.19
CA VAL A 187 -8.39 8.19 29.45
C VAL A 187 -8.82 6.73 29.46
N SER A 188 -8.06 5.89 30.17
CA SER A 188 -8.39 4.49 30.46
C SER A 188 -8.73 4.27 31.94
N ILE A 189 -9.78 3.49 32.24
CA ILE A 189 -10.24 3.17 33.61
C ILE A 189 -10.22 1.67 33.84
N CYS A 190 -9.34 1.17 34.71
CA CYS A 190 -9.31 -0.27 35.01
C CYS A 190 -9.93 -0.62 36.37
N TYR A 191 -9.93 0.33 37.31
CA TYR A 191 -10.32 0.08 38.70
C TYR A 191 -11.53 0.93 39.10
N GLU A 192 -12.23 0.46 40.13
CA GLU A 192 -13.45 1.10 40.62
C GLU A 192 -13.16 2.52 41.16
N ASP A 193 -12.08 2.71 41.92
CA ASP A 193 -11.71 4.00 42.52
C ASP A 193 -11.36 5.07 41.47
N GLU A 194 -10.96 4.66 40.27
CA GLU A 194 -10.64 5.59 39.18
C GLU A 194 -11.90 6.24 38.59
N LYS A 195 -13.06 5.57 38.70
CA LYS A 195 -14.32 6.02 38.05
C LYS A 195 -14.83 7.33 38.64
N THR A 196 -14.73 7.51 39.96
CA THR A 196 -15.19 8.70 40.69
C THR A 196 -14.23 9.86 40.45
N ALA A 197 -12.93 9.63 40.60
CA ALA A 197 -11.91 10.65 40.34
C ALA A 197 -11.93 11.15 38.89
N LEU A 198 -12.15 10.26 37.90
CA LEU A 198 -12.32 10.70 36.52
C LEU A 198 -13.61 11.50 36.32
N ALA A 199 -14.71 11.09 36.96
CA ALA A 199 -15.97 11.84 36.89
C ALA A 199 -15.79 13.26 37.45
N ASP A 200 -15.07 13.43 38.55
CA ASP A 200 -14.79 14.75 39.12
C ASP A 200 -13.87 15.59 38.24
N LEU A 201 -12.84 14.97 37.64
CA LEU A 201 -12.02 15.62 36.62
C LEU A 201 -12.84 16.13 35.44
N ILE A 202 -13.80 15.34 34.93
CA ILE A 202 -14.67 15.73 33.83
C ILE A 202 -15.57 16.90 34.24
N ARG A 203 -16.17 16.84 35.44
CA ARG A 203 -17.06 17.91 35.95
C ARG A 203 -16.32 19.22 36.12
N SER A 204 -15.04 19.19 36.50
CA SER A 204 -14.25 20.39 36.74
C SER A 204 -13.83 21.13 35.46
N GLN A 205 -13.95 20.50 34.28
CA GLN A 205 -13.60 21.16 33.01
C GLN A 205 -14.69 22.11 32.54
N ARG A 206 -14.30 23.27 31.99
CA ARG A 206 -15.26 24.29 31.51
C ARG A 206 -15.75 24.06 30.08
N ASN A 207 -14.92 23.48 29.21
CA ASN A 207 -15.20 23.42 27.77
C ASN A 207 -14.53 22.20 27.11
N LEU A 208 -14.93 21.00 27.55
CA LEU A 208 -14.46 19.76 26.96
C LEU A 208 -15.09 19.56 25.58
N LYS A 209 -14.26 19.51 24.53
CA LYS A 209 -14.70 19.34 23.14
C LYS A 209 -14.64 17.90 22.69
N LYS A 210 -13.62 17.14 23.12
CA LYS A 210 -13.43 15.74 22.75
C LYS A 210 -13.22 14.87 23.99
N PHE A 211 -13.98 13.79 24.06
CA PHE A 211 -13.88 12.79 25.12
C PHE A 211 -13.62 11.42 24.51
N THR A 212 -12.61 10.71 25.00
CA THR A 212 -12.28 9.34 24.64
C THR A 212 -12.09 8.52 25.90
N LEU A 213 -12.92 7.50 26.07
CA LEU A 213 -12.81 6.55 27.15
C LEU A 213 -12.34 5.20 26.57
N ILE A 214 -11.30 4.63 27.18
CA ILE A 214 -10.70 3.37 26.74
C ILE A 214 -10.84 2.34 27.87
N ASN A 215 -11.18 1.09 27.55
CA ASN A 215 -11.10 -0.03 28.49
C ASN A 215 -11.63 0.33 29.87
N SER A 216 -12.90 0.73 29.96
CA SER A 216 -13.52 1.19 31.21
C SER A 216 -14.23 0.08 31.98
N ASN A 217 -14.22 -1.16 31.47
CA ASN A 217 -15.09 -2.23 31.93
C ASN A 217 -16.55 -1.72 32.10
N ASN A 218 -17.28 -2.25 33.09
CA ASN A 218 -18.63 -1.83 33.46
C ASN A 218 -18.70 -0.44 34.14
N PHE A 219 -17.61 0.32 34.19
CA PHE A 219 -17.57 1.63 34.86
C PHE A 219 -17.91 2.81 33.94
N ALA A 220 -18.16 2.58 32.64
CA ALA A 220 -18.40 3.62 31.64
C ALA A 220 -19.50 4.63 32.02
N SER A 221 -20.55 4.17 32.71
CA SER A 221 -21.70 5.00 33.08
C SER A 221 -21.32 6.19 33.95
N PHE A 222 -20.37 6.04 34.89
CA PHE A 222 -19.96 7.12 35.81
C PHE A 222 -19.30 8.33 35.10
N PRO A 223 -18.20 8.16 34.33
CA PRO A 223 -17.59 9.28 33.62
C PRO A 223 -18.49 9.82 32.50
N VAL A 224 -19.36 9.01 31.89
CA VAL A 224 -20.33 9.50 30.91
C VAL A 224 -21.38 10.40 31.56
N GLN A 225 -21.90 10.05 32.73
CA GLN A 225 -22.81 10.92 33.48
C GLN A 225 -22.15 12.25 33.90
N ALA A 226 -20.84 12.27 34.12
CA ALA A 226 -20.11 13.50 34.41
C ALA A 226 -20.08 14.51 33.24
N LEU A 227 -20.40 14.08 32.01
CA LEU A 227 -20.49 14.96 30.83
C LEU A 227 -21.68 15.92 30.86
N VAL A 228 -22.53 15.88 31.89
CA VAL A 228 -23.67 16.78 32.07
C VAL A 228 -23.29 18.26 31.95
N ASN A 229 -22.07 18.65 32.35
CA ASN A 229 -21.58 20.03 32.22
C ASN A 229 -21.08 20.37 30.80
N GLN A 230 -20.95 19.37 29.92
CA GLN A 230 -20.34 19.49 28.59
C GLN A 230 -21.36 19.42 27.44
N LYS A 231 -22.67 19.45 27.74
CA LYS A 231 -23.76 19.32 26.76
C LYS A 231 -23.63 20.24 25.55
N HIS A 232 -23.14 21.46 25.76
CA HIS A 232 -23.01 22.49 24.73
C HIS A 232 -21.61 22.65 24.13
N SER A 233 -20.62 21.91 24.61
CA SER A 233 -19.21 22.00 24.20
C SER A 233 -18.72 20.76 23.46
N LEU A 234 -19.23 19.58 23.85
CA LEU A 234 -18.76 18.29 23.35
C LEU A 234 -19.15 18.08 21.89
N ASN A 235 -18.16 17.86 21.02
CA ASN A 235 -18.36 17.60 19.59
C ASN A 235 -17.89 16.21 19.14
N SER A 236 -17.07 15.54 19.95
CA SER A 236 -16.51 14.23 19.62
C SER A 236 -16.57 13.31 20.83
N LEU A 237 -17.15 12.12 20.62
CA LEU A 237 -17.23 11.05 21.61
C LEU A 237 -16.55 9.79 21.06
N ALA A 238 -15.70 9.16 21.86
CA ALA A 238 -15.10 7.88 21.52
C ALA A 238 -15.11 6.92 22.72
N LEU A 239 -15.60 5.70 22.53
CA LEU A 239 -15.47 4.58 23.45
C LEU A 239 -14.61 3.51 22.75
N GLU A 240 -13.50 3.10 23.35
CA GLU A 240 -12.52 2.19 22.75
C GLU A 240 -12.23 1.00 23.68
N ASP A 241 -12.09 -0.21 23.11
CA ASP A 241 -11.59 -1.41 23.80
C ASP A 241 -12.34 -1.72 25.11
N MET A 242 -13.68 -1.67 25.10
CA MET A 242 -14.53 -1.79 26.31
C MET A 242 -14.65 -3.25 26.83
N HIS A 243 -13.73 -4.14 26.45
CA HIS A 243 -13.72 -5.56 26.81
C HIS A 243 -12.80 -5.87 27.99
N CYS A 244 -13.25 -6.80 28.83
CA CYS A 244 -12.51 -7.31 29.97
C CYS A 244 -11.26 -8.13 29.58
N ASN A 245 -10.27 -8.12 30.47
CA ASN A 245 -9.06 -8.94 30.61
C ASN A 245 -8.95 -10.21 29.72
N ARG A 246 -7.87 -10.35 28.95
CA ARG A 246 -7.59 -11.48 28.02
C ARG A 246 -7.54 -12.88 28.65
N ASN A 247 -7.61 -12.98 29.98
CA ASN A 247 -7.45 -14.21 30.76
C ASN A 247 -8.78 -14.83 31.24
N LEU A 248 -9.93 -14.33 30.80
CA LEU A 248 -11.24 -14.88 31.18
C LEU A 248 -11.68 -16.00 30.22
N ASN A 249 -12.09 -17.16 30.75
CA ASN A 249 -12.71 -18.23 29.96
C ASN A 249 -13.98 -17.74 29.26
N ASN A 250 -14.29 -18.26 28.06
CA ASN A 250 -15.46 -17.88 27.24
C ASN A 250 -16.78 -17.79 28.03
N ALA A 251 -17.08 -18.72 28.93
CA ALA A 251 -18.31 -18.68 29.74
C ALA A 251 -18.36 -17.51 30.76
N LYS A 252 -17.21 -17.13 31.33
CA LYS A 252 -17.11 -15.96 32.23
C LYS A 252 -17.07 -14.65 31.45
N PHE A 253 -16.53 -14.69 30.23
CA PHE A 253 -16.54 -13.59 29.29
C PHE A 253 -17.97 -13.12 28.99
N PHE A 254 -18.90 -14.04 28.70
CA PHE A 254 -20.30 -13.70 28.42
C PHE A 254 -21.03 -12.99 29.57
N ASN A 255 -20.74 -13.36 30.82
CA ASN A 255 -21.37 -12.71 31.98
C ASN A 255 -20.75 -11.34 32.31
N TYR A 256 -19.56 -11.01 31.79
CA TYR A 256 -18.82 -9.78 32.09
C TYR A 256 -18.66 -8.82 30.90
N ALA A 257 -18.80 -9.27 29.65
CA ALA A 257 -18.48 -8.51 28.43
C ALA A 257 -19.64 -7.66 27.88
N ILE A 258 -20.57 -7.21 28.74
CA ILE A 258 -21.61 -6.29 28.31
C ILE A 258 -21.29 -4.90 28.84
N CYS A 259 -20.69 -4.07 28.00
CA CYS A 259 -20.59 -2.64 28.24
C CYS A 259 -22.01 -2.03 28.24
N GLN A 260 -22.72 -2.09 29.36
CA GLN A 260 -24.02 -1.43 29.53
C GLN A 260 -23.80 0.01 30.01
N LEU A 261 -24.05 0.96 29.12
CA LEU A 261 -24.40 2.32 29.56
C LEU A 261 -25.80 2.25 30.16
N ASN A 262 -25.95 2.68 31.40
CA ASN A 262 -27.27 2.76 32.01
C ASN A 262 -28.09 3.91 31.41
N ASN A 263 -29.41 3.89 31.64
CA ASN A 263 -30.33 4.89 31.06
C ASN A 263 -29.92 6.33 31.38
N SER A 264 -29.46 6.61 32.60
CA SER A 264 -29.04 7.97 32.97
C SER A 264 -27.79 8.45 32.22
N ALA A 265 -26.84 7.57 31.92
CA ALA A 265 -25.69 7.91 31.08
C ALA A 265 -26.15 8.19 29.63
N ILE A 266 -27.10 7.40 29.11
CA ILE A 266 -27.67 7.60 27.78
C ILE A 266 -28.41 8.94 27.71
N ASP A 267 -29.24 9.27 28.70
CA ASP A 267 -29.97 10.55 28.77
C ASP A 267 -29.05 11.77 28.75
N ILE A 268 -27.86 11.66 29.34
CA ILE A 268 -26.87 12.74 29.31
C ILE A 268 -26.21 12.85 27.93
N LEU A 269 -25.93 11.72 27.29
CA LEU A 269 -25.42 11.72 25.91
C LEU A 269 -26.45 12.28 24.93
N THR A 270 -27.73 11.95 25.06
CA THR A 270 -28.78 12.47 24.17
C THR A 270 -28.94 13.99 24.28
N GLN A 271 -28.61 14.57 25.44
CA GLN A 271 -28.59 16.03 25.65
C GLN A 271 -27.36 16.72 25.02
N CYS A 272 -26.33 15.97 24.62
CA CYS A 272 -25.11 16.50 23.99
C CYS A 272 -25.28 16.70 22.46
N THR A 273 -26.20 17.57 22.05
CA THR A 273 -26.65 17.72 20.65
C THR A 273 -25.59 18.20 19.65
N LYS A 274 -24.43 18.72 20.12
CA LYS A 274 -23.33 19.17 19.25
C LYS A 274 -22.37 18.06 18.83
N ILE A 275 -22.55 16.83 19.31
CA ILE A 275 -21.73 15.69 18.90
C ILE A 275 -21.93 15.44 17.40
N ASN A 276 -20.84 15.58 16.64
CA ASN A 276 -20.83 15.34 15.20
C ASN A 276 -19.77 14.30 14.80
N LYS A 277 -19.05 13.73 15.76
CA LYS A 277 -18.10 12.63 15.57
C LYS A 277 -18.26 11.59 16.66
N VAL A 278 -18.58 10.36 16.26
CA VAL A 278 -18.77 9.24 17.18
C VAL A 278 -17.86 8.09 16.78
N LYS A 279 -17.21 7.49 17.77
CA LYS A 279 -16.37 6.31 17.61
C LYS A 279 -16.68 5.26 18.66
N PHE A 280 -17.03 4.06 18.23
CA PHE A 280 -17.12 2.86 19.05
C PHE A 280 -16.10 1.86 18.52
N LYS A 281 -15.03 1.62 19.26
CA LYS A 281 -13.97 0.70 18.84
C LYS A 281 -13.93 -0.50 19.76
N HIS A 282 -14.08 -1.72 19.22
CA HIS A 282 -14.12 -2.94 20.02
C HIS A 282 -15.07 -2.76 21.23
N CYS A 283 -16.35 -2.57 20.94
CA CYS A 283 -17.40 -2.38 21.94
C CYS A 283 -18.43 -3.50 21.79
N GLU A 284 -18.26 -4.61 22.51
CA GLU A 284 -19.27 -5.69 22.60
C GLU A 284 -20.37 -5.25 23.59
N GLY A 285 -21.59 -5.71 23.34
CA GLY A 285 -22.72 -5.47 24.24
C GLY A 285 -23.51 -4.17 24.02
N LEU A 286 -23.17 -3.35 23.01
CA LEU A 286 -24.03 -2.24 22.60
C LEU A 286 -25.30 -2.80 21.93
N ASN A 287 -26.46 -2.59 22.55
CA ASN A 287 -27.76 -3.10 22.14
C ASN A 287 -28.69 -1.96 21.70
N SER A 288 -29.95 -2.30 21.38
CA SER A 288 -30.97 -1.35 20.96
C SER A 288 -31.24 -0.24 21.98
N SER A 289 -31.16 -0.51 23.29
CA SER A 289 -31.39 0.50 24.32
C SER A 289 -30.33 1.60 24.32
N VAL A 290 -29.11 1.31 23.87
CA VAL A 290 -28.06 2.33 23.73
C VAL A 290 -28.13 3.01 22.37
N PHE A 291 -28.30 2.26 21.28
CA PHE A 291 -28.22 2.85 19.94
C PHE A 291 -29.44 3.70 19.57
N LEU A 292 -30.66 3.22 19.82
CA LEU A 292 -31.88 3.91 19.38
C LEU A 292 -32.00 5.34 19.92
N PRO A 293 -31.70 5.63 21.20
CA PRO A 293 -31.73 7.01 21.69
C PRO A 293 -30.64 7.88 21.05
N LEU A 294 -29.46 7.32 20.81
CA LEU A 294 -28.33 8.05 20.22
C LEU A 294 -28.53 8.35 18.73
N THR A 295 -29.20 7.47 17.98
CA THR A 295 -29.48 7.70 16.56
C THR A 295 -30.40 8.90 16.34
N ILE A 296 -31.35 9.12 17.26
CA ILE A 296 -32.26 10.26 17.27
C ILE A 296 -31.52 11.53 17.73
N ALA A 297 -30.67 11.43 18.76
CA ALA A 297 -30.01 12.58 19.36
C ALA A 297 -28.94 13.22 18.47
N PHE A 298 -28.31 12.46 17.57
CA PHE A 298 -27.21 12.93 16.72
C PHE A 298 -27.56 12.87 15.22
N PRO A 299 -28.49 13.72 14.73
CA PRO A 299 -28.89 13.70 13.31
C PRO A 299 -27.85 14.32 12.35
N ASN A 300 -26.84 15.01 12.90
CA ASN A 300 -25.85 15.80 12.13
C ASN A 300 -24.43 15.22 12.24
N LEU A 301 -24.29 13.89 12.26
CA LEU A 301 -22.97 13.27 12.32
C LEU A 301 -22.17 13.51 11.03
N THR A 302 -20.95 14.00 11.19
CA THR A 302 -19.97 14.13 10.10
C THR A 302 -19.03 12.92 10.02
N SER A 303 -18.85 12.19 11.12
CA SER A 303 -17.97 11.03 11.21
C SER A 303 -18.56 9.95 12.13
N LEU A 304 -18.67 8.73 11.61
CA LEU A 304 -19.05 7.54 12.37
C LEU A 304 -17.95 6.48 12.22
N GLU A 305 -17.41 6.01 13.34
CA GLU A 305 -16.47 4.89 13.38
C GLU A 305 -17.04 3.81 14.29
N TYR A 306 -17.19 2.58 13.77
CA TYR A 306 -17.64 1.43 14.52
C TYR A 306 -16.73 0.25 14.24
N SER A 307 -16.28 -0.46 15.27
CA SER A 307 -15.61 -1.74 15.09
C SER A 307 -15.99 -2.76 16.15
N TYR A 308 -16.01 -4.02 15.72
CA TYR A 308 -16.38 -5.15 16.55
C TYR A 308 -15.13 -5.95 16.95
N GLY A 309 -15.13 -6.49 18.17
CA GLY A 309 -14.04 -7.29 18.73
C GLY A 309 -13.84 -8.64 18.04
N THR A 310 -12.93 -9.46 18.58
CA THR A 310 -12.54 -10.76 18.02
C THR A 310 -13.39 -11.95 18.51
N HIS A 311 -14.38 -11.72 19.39
CA HIS A 311 -15.17 -12.80 19.99
C HIS A 311 -16.41 -13.13 19.14
N ASP A 312 -16.84 -14.39 19.21
CA ASP A 312 -17.95 -14.91 18.39
C ASP A 312 -19.24 -14.13 18.63
N ILE A 313 -19.78 -13.58 17.54
CA ILE A 313 -20.98 -12.77 17.53
C ILE A 313 -22.19 -13.72 17.66
N TYR A 314 -22.85 -13.73 18.82
CA TYR A 314 -24.09 -14.49 19.03
C TYR A 314 -25.30 -13.85 18.32
N ASP A 315 -25.32 -12.52 18.14
CA ASP A 315 -26.34 -11.79 17.36
C ASP A 315 -25.69 -10.68 16.52
N SER A 316 -25.44 -11.00 15.25
CA SER A 316 -24.86 -10.07 14.29
C SER A 316 -25.85 -9.14 13.63
N ALA A 317 -27.14 -9.51 13.63
CA ALA A 317 -28.16 -8.79 12.89
C ALA A 317 -28.50 -7.46 13.58
N THR A 318 -28.57 -7.46 14.91
CA THR A 318 -28.95 -6.28 15.69
C THR A 318 -27.98 -5.10 15.51
N PRO A 319 -26.64 -5.25 15.65
CA PRO A 319 -25.71 -4.15 15.40
C PRO A 319 -25.77 -3.61 13.96
N ILE A 320 -25.93 -4.48 12.96
CA ILE A 320 -26.02 -4.08 11.55
C ILE A 320 -27.27 -3.24 11.30
N ARG A 321 -28.43 -3.66 11.84
CA ARG A 321 -29.68 -2.90 11.73
C ARG A 321 -29.57 -1.53 12.40
N LEU A 322 -29.05 -1.50 13.63
CA LEU A 322 -28.90 -0.25 14.39
C LEU A 322 -27.93 0.73 13.71
N LEU A 323 -26.82 0.24 13.14
CA LEU A 323 -25.90 1.07 12.36
C LEU A 323 -26.54 1.58 11.07
N SER A 324 -27.36 0.75 10.42
CA SER A 324 -28.12 1.14 9.23
C SER A 324 -29.04 2.31 9.54
N ASP A 325 -29.82 2.21 10.63
CA ASP A 325 -30.69 3.30 11.09
C ASP A 325 -29.89 4.56 11.43
N PHE A 326 -28.75 4.41 12.09
CA PHE A 326 -27.89 5.54 12.46
C PHE A 326 -27.29 6.27 11.25
N ILE A 327 -26.89 5.53 10.22
CA ILE A 327 -26.40 6.11 8.97
C ILE A 327 -27.54 6.78 8.22
N MET A 328 -28.74 6.21 8.22
CA MET A 328 -29.91 6.81 7.59
C MET A 328 -30.28 8.15 8.22
N THR A 329 -30.27 8.29 9.55
CA THR A 329 -30.61 9.57 10.20
C THR A 329 -29.62 10.68 9.88
N SER A 330 -28.34 10.35 9.65
CA SER A 330 -27.27 11.32 9.35
C SER A 330 -26.79 11.31 7.89
N CYS A 331 -27.54 10.70 6.97
CA CYS A 331 -27.08 10.43 5.59
C CYS A 331 -26.65 11.69 4.80
N ASN A 332 -27.27 12.85 5.11
CA ASN A 332 -26.97 14.13 4.45
C ASN A 332 -25.69 14.79 4.96
N THR A 333 -25.27 14.51 6.20
CA THR A 333 -24.14 15.20 6.87
C THR A 333 -22.88 14.34 6.98
N LEU A 334 -23.02 13.02 6.87
CA LEU A 334 -21.92 12.06 6.98
C LEU A 334 -20.88 12.24 5.86
N LYS A 335 -19.64 12.48 6.28
CA LYS A 335 -18.46 12.58 5.40
C LYS A 335 -17.49 11.42 5.58
N ARG A 336 -17.51 10.76 6.74
CA ARG A 336 -16.60 9.66 7.09
C ARG A 336 -17.35 8.53 7.78
N VAL A 337 -17.25 7.34 7.21
CA VAL A 337 -17.80 6.11 7.79
C VAL A 337 -16.68 5.07 7.84
N ILE A 338 -16.37 4.56 9.03
CA ILE A 338 -15.38 3.50 9.23
C ILE A 338 -16.04 2.36 9.96
N LEU A 339 -16.11 1.22 9.31
CA LEU A 339 -16.60 -0.04 9.84
C LEU A 339 -15.44 -1.05 9.78
N ASP A 340 -15.12 -1.68 10.91
CA ASP A 340 -14.06 -2.69 11.00
C ASP A 340 -14.56 -3.89 11.81
N TRP A 341 -14.65 -5.07 11.21
CA TRP A 341 -15.08 -6.29 11.91
C TRP A 341 -13.97 -7.34 11.85
N HIS A 342 -13.61 -7.88 13.01
CA HIS A 342 -12.60 -8.91 13.15
C HIS A 342 -13.19 -10.33 13.25
N SER A 343 -14.41 -10.55 12.76
CA SER A 343 -15.05 -11.86 12.79
C SER A 343 -14.62 -12.75 11.62
N GLY A 344 -14.32 -14.02 11.91
CA GLY A 344 -14.15 -15.06 10.89
C GLY A 344 -15.47 -15.52 10.27
N VAL A 345 -16.61 -15.06 10.81
CA VAL A 345 -17.97 -15.46 10.44
C VAL A 345 -18.53 -14.51 9.38
N HIS A 346 -19.30 -15.06 8.44
CA HIS A 346 -19.99 -14.29 7.40
C HIS A 346 -21.09 -13.41 8.03
N LEU A 347 -20.95 -12.09 7.91
CA LEU A 347 -21.96 -11.12 8.31
C LEU A 347 -22.72 -10.65 7.08
N ASP A 348 -24.04 -10.84 7.06
CA ASP A 348 -24.86 -10.25 5.99
C ASP A 348 -25.09 -8.77 6.27
N ILE A 349 -24.35 -7.95 5.52
CA ILE A 349 -24.30 -6.50 5.67
C ILE A 349 -24.90 -5.82 4.43
N THR A 350 -25.61 -6.58 3.61
CA THR A 350 -26.03 -6.14 2.27
C THR A 350 -26.93 -4.91 2.37
N GLN A 351 -27.89 -4.90 3.31
CA GLN A 351 -28.74 -3.74 3.56
C GLN A 351 -27.95 -2.48 3.95
N LEU A 352 -26.95 -2.64 4.83
CA LEU A 352 -26.08 -1.54 5.25
C LEU A 352 -25.26 -0.98 4.08
N VAL A 353 -24.72 -1.85 3.24
CA VAL A 353 -23.99 -1.47 2.01
C VAL A 353 -24.89 -0.75 1.03
N GLU A 354 -26.12 -1.24 0.83
CA GLU A 354 -27.12 -0.59 -0.04
C GLU A 354 -27.48 0.81 0.47
N ILE A 355 -27.72 0.95 1.77
CA ILE A 355 -28.01 2.24 2.41
C ILE A 355 -26.86 3.23 2.20
N ILE A 356 -25.62 2.81 2.46
CA ILE A 356 -24.44 3.65 2.27
C ILE A 356 -24.31 4.07 0.80
N ALA A 357 -24.51 3.14 -0.13
CA ALA A 357 -24.36 3.40 -1.57
C ALA A 357 -25.47 4.26 -2.16
N GLN A 358 -26.70 4.15 -1.66
CA GLN A 358 -27.86 4.84 -2.22
C GLN A 358 -28.16 6.18 -1.56
N HIS A 359 -27.95 6.30 -0.24
CA HIS A 359 -28.46 7.44 0.53
C HIS A 359 -27.38 8.40 1.04
N VAL A 360 -26.12 7.99 1.20
CA VAL A 360 -25.08 8.88 1.75
C VAL A 360 -24.46 9.74 0.65
N ILE A 361 -24.83 11.02 0.60
CA ILE A 361 -24.50 11.92 -0.51
C ILE A 361 -23.09 12.48 -0.43
N ASN A 362 -22.65 12.87 0.78
CA ASN A 362 -21.44 13.66 1.03
C ASN A 362 -20.25 12.82 1.52
N LEU A 363 -20.28 11.51 1.31
CA LEU A 363 -19.25 10.59 1.81
C LEU A 363 -17.91 10.89 1.12
N GLU A 364 -16.89 11.19 1.92
CA GLU A 364 -15.52 11.41 1.44
C GLU A 364 -14.59 10.24 1.81
N HIS A 365 -14.85 9.56 2.94
CA HIS A 365 -14.04 8.44 3.42
C HIS A 365 -14.92 7.28 3.85
N LEU A 366 -14.75 6.13 3.21
CA LEU A 366 -15.38 4.87 3.59
C LEU A 366 -14.32 3.82 3.92
N LYS A 367 -14.41 3.22 5.11
CA LYS A 367 -13.76 1.93 5.41
C LYS A 367 -14.86 0.91 5.73
N ILE A 368 -14.87 -0.23 5.04
CA ILE A 368 -15.92 -1.25 5.24
C ILE A 368 -15.40 -2.66 4.89
N PRO A 369 -15.70 -3.69 5.69
CA PRO A 369 -15.47 -5.07 5.29
C PRO A 369 -16.54 -5.53 4.30
N ILE A 370 -16.16 -6.39 3.35
CA ILE A 370 -17.05 -6.88 2.29
C ILE A 370 -16.96 -8.41 2.22
N TYR A 371 -18.13 -9.05 2.18
CA TYR A 371 -18.29 -10.51 2.28
C TYR A 371 -18.74 -11.16 0.97
N THR A 372 -19.38 -10.39 0.07
CA THR A 372 -19.81 -10.87 -1.24
C THR A 372 -19.35 -9.95 -2.39
N LEU A 373 -19.25 -10.50 -3.60
CA LEU A 373 -18.95 -9.70 -4.80
C LEU A 373 -20.05 -8.68 -5.11
N LYS A 374 -21.31 -9.00 -4.84
CA LYS A 374 -22.44 -8.07 -4.99
C LYS A 374 -22.25 -6.81 -4.14
N GLN A 375 -21.88 -6.99 -2.87
CA GLN A 375 -21.56 -5.86 -1.97
C GLN A 375 -20.38 -5.04 -2.50
N LEU A 376 -19.33 -5.71 -3.01
CA LEU A 376 -18.16 -5.04 -3.58
C LEU A 376 -18.53 -4.20 -4.82
N ALA A 377 -19.37 -4.74 -5.69
CA ALA A 377 -19.84 -4.07 -6.89
C ALA A 377 -20.68 -2.82 -6.56
N LEU A 378 -21.52 -2.88 -5.52
CA LEU A 378 -22.29 -1.72 -5.04
C LEU A 378 -21.37 -0.59 -4.55
N ILE A 379 -20.36 -0.92 -3.74
CA ILE A 379 -19.37 0.07 -3.27
C ILE A 379 -18.50 0.60 -4.42
N HIS A 380 -18.15 -0.26 -5.37
CA HIS A 380 -17.46 0.16 -6.58
C HIS A 380 -18.25 1.23 -7.34
N ARG A 381 -19.58 1.16 -7.46
CA ARG A 381 -20.36 2.19 -8.19
C ARG A 381 -20.24 3.60 -7.61
N ILE A 382 -20.00 3.73 -6.31
CA ILE A 382 -19.92 5.03 -5.62
C ILE A 382 -18.49 5.54 -5.40
N HIS A 383 -17.45 4.75 -5.73
CA HIS A 383 -16.05 5.07 -5.39
C HIS A 383 -15.59 6.43 -5.95
N SER A 384 -16.14 6.85 -7.09
CA SER A 384 -15.78 8.09 -7.78
C SER A 384 -16.15 9.34 -6.99
N LYS A 385 -17.04 9.22 -6.00
CA LYS A 385 -17.43 10.27 -5.06
C LYS A 385 -16.52 10.32 -3.82
N LEU A 386 -15.72 9.28 -3.57
CA LEU A 386 -14.93 9.10 -2.35
C LEU A 386 -13.47 9.57 -2.51
N ARG A 387 -12.97 10.38 -1.58
CA ARG A 387 -11.53 10.68 -1.49
C ARG A 387 -10.71 9.49 -0.97
N LYS A 388 -11.29 8.67 -0.10
CA LYS A 388 -10.61 7.50 0.46
C LYS A 388 -11.57 6.32 0.59
N LEU A 389 -11.20 5.19 0.02
CA LEU A 389 -11.94 3.94 0.11
C LEU A 389 -11.01 2.85 0.63
N GLU A 390 -11.39 2.21 1.73
CA GLU A 390 -10.66 1.12 2.37
C GLU A 390 -11.58 -0.08 2.49
N ILE A 391 -11.24 -1.19 1.83
CA ILE A 391 -12.09 -2.38 1.79
C ILE A 391 -11.35 -3.56 2.38
N ASN A 392 -11.89 -4.14 3.45
CA ASN A 392 -11.41 -5.40 4.00
C ASN A 392 -12.16 -6.55 3.30
N ILE A 393 -11.46 -7.32 2.47
CA ILE A 393 -12.04 -8.37 1.64
C ILE A 393 -12.02 -9.69 2.41
N ASN A 394 -13.19 -10.27 2.60
CA ASN A 394 -13.36 -11.55 3.29
C ASN A 394 -12.68 -12.70 2.54
N LYS A 395 -12.21 -13.72 3.29
CA LYS A 395 -11.61 -14.98 2.80
C LYS A 395 -12.49 -15.84 1.86
N ARG A 396 -13.74 -15.45 1.59
CA ARG A 396 -14.60 -16.12 0.60
C ARG A 396 -14.59 -15.44 -0.77
N ILE A 397 -14.24 -14.16 -0.85
CA ILE A 397 -14.17 -13.44 -2.11
C ILE A 397 -12.81 -13.70 -2.74
N ASN A 398 -12.78 -14.41 -3.87
CA ASN A 398 -11.52 -14.61 -4.59
C ASN A 398 -10.89 -13.23 -4.89
N PRO A 399 -9.63 -13.02 -4.50
CA PRO A 399 -8.99 -11.74 -4.66
C PRO A 399 -8.91 -11.26 -6.10
N TYR A 400 -8.87 -12.17 -7.08
CA TYR A 400 -8.85 -11.79 -8.50
C TYR A 400 -10.16 -11.15 -8.95
N TYR A 401 -11.32 -11.66 -8.50
CA TYR A 401 -12.62 -11.04 -8.75
C TYR A 401 -12.73 -9.64 -8.14
N ALA A 402 -12.15 -9.46 -6.96
CA ALA A 402 -12.16 -8.16 -6.31
C ALA A 402 -11.28 -7.15 -7.06
N LEU A 403 -10.10 -7.58 -7.51
CA LEU A 403 -9.18 -6.74 -8.27
C LEU A 403 -9.76 -6.34 -9.64
N SER A 404 -10.44 -7.27 -10.32
CA SER A 404 -11.08 -6.99 -11.61
C SER A 404 -12.16 -5.92 -11.53
N LEU A 405 -12.92 -5.84 -10.43
CA LEU A 405 -13.91 -4.77 -10.27
C LEU A 405 -13.27 -3.38 -10.23
N PHE A 406 -12.05 -3.25 -9.73
CA PHE A 406 -11.33 -1.97 -9.66
C PHE A 406 -10.45 -1.71 -10.89
N ALA A 407 -10.54 -2.56 -11.91
CA ALA A 407 -9.58 -2.61 -13.01
C ALA A 407 -9.49 -1.30 -13.81
N ASN A 408 -10.64 -0.69 -14.08
CA ASN A 408 -10.76 0.46 -15.00
C ASN A 408 -11.19 1.74 -14.29
N VAL A 409 -11.02 1.78 -12.97
CA VAL A 409 -11.49 2.87 -12.12
C VAL A 409 -10.78 4.18 -12.51
N PRO A 410 -11.48 5.13 -13.18
CA PRO A 410 -10.85 6.34 -13.68
C PRO A 410 -10.79 7.36 -12.54
N LEU A 411 -9.76 7.27 -11.70
CA LEU A 411 -9.67 8.17 -10.56
C LEU A 411 -9.19 9.55 -11.03
N LYS A 412 -10.16 10.47 -11.12
CA LYS A 412 -10.01 11.79 -11.75
C LYS A 412 -9.09 12.76 -10.99
N SER A 413 -8.66 12.47 -9.76
CA SER A 413 -7.76 13.37 -9.01
C SER A 413 -6.79 12.65 -8.06
N PHE A 414 -5.61 13.24 -7.83
CA PHE A 414 -4.56 12.74 -6.92
C PHE A 414 -5.00 12.59 -5.45
N LYS A 415 -6.17 13.12 -5.08
CA LYS A 415 -6.71 13.06 -3.71
C LYS A 415 -7.49 11.78 -3.42
N HIS A 416 -7.84 11.00 -4.46
CA HIS A 416 -8.52 9.72 -4.28
C HIS A 416 -7.52 8.67 -3.80
N SER A 417 -7.96 7.66 -3.05
CA SER A 417 -7.13 6.50 -2.66
C SER A 417 -8.03 5.30 -2.44
N ILE A 418 -7.60 4.14 -2.94
CA ILE A 418 -8.30 2.87 -2.75
C ILE A 418 -7.34 1.89 -2.11
N GLN A 419 -7.73 1.30 -0.99
CA GLN A 419 -6.94 0.31 -0.28
C GLN A 419 -7.75 -0.97 -0.18
N LEU A 420 -7.23 -2.06 -0.74
CA LEU A 420 -7.85 -3.38 -0.63
C LEU A 420 -6.99 -4.22 0.30
N TYR A 421 -7.60 -4.65 1.40
CA TYR A 421 -6.98 -5.53 2.39
C TYR A 421 -7.48 -6.93 2.13
N PHE A 422 -6.59 -7.80 1.69
CA PHE A 422 -6.87 -9.23 1.59
C PHE A 422 -6.42 -9.88 2.90
N GLY A 423 -7.29 -10.74 3.47
CA GLY A 423 -6.94 -11.56 4.63
C GLY A 423 -5.86 -12.60 4.30
N ASP A 424 -5.88 -13.75 4.99
CA ASP A 424 -4.90 -14.83 4.80
C ASP A 424 -5.12 -15.59 3.47
N TYR A 425 -5.01 -14.91 2.34
CA TYR A 425 -5.11 -15.46 0.99
C TYR A 425 -3.71 -15.70 0.41
N LYS A 426 -3.49 -16.91 -0.12
CA LYS A 426 -2.31 -17.23 -0.94
C LYS A 426 -2.59 -16.80 -2.38
N LEU A 427 -2.14 -15.61 -2.76
CA LEU A 427 -2.25 -15.10 -4.12
C LEU A 427 -1.18 -15.74 -5.02
N GLU A 428 -1.61 -16.56 -5.98
CA GLU A 428 -0.75 -17.02 -7.09
C GLU A 428 -0.22 -15.86 -7.93
N LEU A 429 1.06 -15.55 -7.76
CA LEU A 429 1.75 -14.43 -8.40
C LEU A 429 1.61 -14.41 -9.94
N ASN A 430 1.53 -15.56 -10.61
CA ASN A 430 1.35 -15.61 -12.06
C ASN A 430 -0.05 -15.17 -12.50
N LEU A 431 -1.09 -15.54 -11.76
CA LEU A 431 -2.45 -15.11 -12.04
C LEU A 431 -2.63 -13.63 -11.66
N LEU A 432 -2.01 -13.21 -10.54
CA LEU A 432 -1.94 -11.81 -10.14
C LEU A 432 -1.26 -10.99 -11.25
N ASN A 433 -0.14 -11.44 -11.79
CA ASN A 433 0.52 -10.76 -12.91
C ASN A 433 -0.37 -10.71 -14.16
N LYS A 434 -1.06 -11.80 -14.55
CA LYS A 434 -2.00 -11.76 -15.69
C LYS A 434 -3.12 -10.75 -15.44
N VAL A 435 -3.71 -10.77 -14.25
CA VAL A 435 -4.74 -9.84 -13.82
C VAL A 435 -4.19 -8.40 -13.79
N PHE A 436 -3.03 -8.11 -13.19
CA PHE A 436 -2.43 -6.76 -13.18
C PHE A 436 -2.00 -6.30 -14.56
N THR A 437 -1.33 -7.13 -15.35
CA THR A 437 -0.91 -6.79 -16.72
C THR A 437 -2.12 -6.55 -17.61
N SER A 438 -3.20 -7.33 -17.52
CA SER A 438 -4.41 -7.11 -18.32
C SER A 438 -5.28 -5.95 -17.82
N ILE A 439 -5.28 -5.69 -16.52
CA ILE A 439 -6.01 -4.58 -15.89
C ILE A 439 -5.32 -3.23 -16.15
N PHE A 440 -3.99 -3.16 -15.98
CA PHE A 440 -3.28 -1.89 -15.89
C PHE A 440 -2.73 -1.41 -17.25
N TYR A 441 -2.73 -2.27 -18.30
CA TYR A 441 -2.18 -1.93 -19.63
C TYR A 441 -2.83 -0.71 -20.31
N LYS A 442 -4.05 -0.33 -19.89
CA LYS A 442 -4.81 0.78 -20.50
C LYS A 442 -5.06 1.97 -19.58
N SER A 443 -4.83 1.88 -18.27
CA SER A 443 -5.12 2.98 -17.36
C SER A 443 -3.87 3.81 -17.07
N ASN A 444 -3.65 4.85 -17.88
CA ASN A 444 -2.65 5.91 -17.61
C ASN A 444 -3.01 6.78 -16.37
N ARG A 445 -3.81 6.24 -15.46
CA ARG A 445 -4.48 6.94 -14.36
C ARG A 445 -4.65 6.00 -13.19
N ILE A 446 -3.56 5.71 -12.48
CA ILE A 446 -3.69 5.00 -11.22
C ILE A 446 -3.10 5.79 -10.07
N VAL A 447 -3.95 5.87 -9.08
CA VAL A 447 -3.89 6.54 -7.80
C VAL A 447 -3.02 5.77 -6.82
N ASN A 448 -2.85 6.27 -5.60
CA ASN A 448 -2.47 5.49 -4.41
C ASN A 448 -3.42 4.30 -4.22
N PHE A 449 -3.27 3.26 -5.04
CA PHE A 449 -3.91 1.96 -4.90
C PHE A 449 -2.99 1.12 -4.03
N THR A 450 -3.45 0.81 -2.82
CA THR A 450 -2.66 0.03 -1.85
C THR A 450 -3.23 -1.35 -1.70
N LEU A 451 -2.42 -2.34 -2.03
CA LEU A 451 -2.74 -3.74 -1.75
C LEU A 451 -2.04 -4.14 -0.47
N CYS A 452 -2.84 -4.52 0.52
CA CYS A 452 -2.35 -5.07 1.77
C CYS A 452 -2.54 -6.58 1.71
N LEU A 453 -1.42 -7.30 1.58
CA LEU A 453 -1.40 -8.76 1.49
C LEU A 453 -0.78 -9.36 2.75
N ARG A 454 -1.40 -10.42 3.29
CA ARG A 454 -0.79 -11.32 4.27
C ARG A 454 -0.24 -12.54 3.52
N SER A 455 0.93 -12.41 2.89
CA SER A 455 1.57 -13.52 2.17
C SER A 455 3.02 -13.72 2.57
N TYR A 456 3.38 -14.98 2.83
CA TYR A 456 4.72 -15.45 3.16
C TYR A 456 5.69 -15.53 1.97
N SER A 457 5.22 -15.27 0.74
CA SER A 457 6.06 -15.31 -0.47
C SER A 457 6.64 -13.94 -0.78
N SER A 458 7.97 -13.86 -0.77
CA SER A 458 8.70 -12.70 -1.26
C SER A 458 8.26 -12.38 -2.69
N LEU A 459 7.76 -11.16 -2.93
CA LEU A 459 7.82 -10.61 -4.28
C LEU A 459 9.30 -10.68 -4.67
N SER A 460 9.67 -11.47 -5.69
CA SER A 460 11.03 -11.37 -6.23
C SER A 460 11.26 -9.89 -6.56
N ILE A 461 12.24 -9.26 -5.91
CA ILE A 461 12.46 -7.80 -5.92
C ILE A 461 12.45 -7.26 -7.37
N LYS A 462 13.02 -8.02 -8.33
CA LYS A 462 12.98 -7.74 -9.77
C LYS A 462 11.58 -7.54 -10.37
N ARG A 463 10.58 -8.34 -9.97
CA ARG A 463 9.20 -8.24 -10.50
C ARG A 463 8.40 -7.12 -9.85
N ARG A 464 8.67 -6.83 -8.56
CA ARG A 464 8.18 -5.63 -7.88
C ARG A 464 8.65 -4.38 -8.61
N GLU A 465 9.94 -4.33 -8.92
CA GLU A 465 10.54 -3.23 -9.66
C GLU A 465 9.98 -3.11 -11.07
N MET A 466 9.68 -4.21 -11.77
CA MET A 466 9.06 -4.17 -13.10
C MET A 466 7.63 -3.61 -13.07
N LEU A 467 6.80 -4.05 -12.11
CA LEU A 467 5.46 -3.51 -11.90
C LEU A 467 5.49 -2.04 -11.44
N LEU A 468 6.41 -1.68 -10.53
CA LEU A 468 6.58 -0.30 -10.07
C LEU A 468 7.18 0.62 -11.14
N ARG A 469 8.03 0.10 -12.05
CA ARG A 469 8.56 0.84 -13.21
C ARG A 469 7.45 1.14 -14.22
N ASN A 470 6.58 0.16 -14.49
CA ASN A 470 5.47 0.35 -15.42
C ASN A 470 4.31 1.14 -14.79
N TYR A 471 4.16 1.11 -13.45
CA TYR A 471 3.06 1.75 -12.71
C TYR A 471 3.57 2.45 -11.43
N PRO A 472 4.20 3.64 -11.53
CA PRO A 472 4.93 4.29 -10.44
C PRO A 472 4.08 4.73 -9.22
N ARG A 473 2.75 4.62 -9.30
CA ARG A 473 1.83 4.97 -8.20
C ARG A 473 1.11 3.78 -7.55
N LEU A 474 1.26 2.57 -8.10
CA LEU A 474 0.83 1.35 -7.43
C LEU A 474 1.71 1.13 -6.18
N ARG A 475 1.11 1.01 -5.00
CA ARG A 475 1.85 0.66 -3.77
C ARG A 475 1.42 -0.72 -3.30
N ILE A 476 2.33 -1.69 -3.35
CA ILE A 476 2.09 -3.02 -2.77
C ILE A 476 2.74 -3.02 -1.39
N ASN A 477 1.92 -3.15 -0.34
CA ASN A 477 2.34 -3.28 1.04
C ASN A 477 2.11 -4.74 1.49
N ILE A 478 3.19 -5.44 1.79
CA ILE A 478 3.12 -6.78 2.36
C ILE A 478 3.14 -6.63 3.89
N LEU A 479 2.10 -7.12 4.55
CA LEU A 479 2.02 -7.16 6.01
C LEU A 479 2.74 -8.42 6.48
N ASN A 480 3.91 -8.26 7.11
CA ASN A 480 4.71 -9.38 7.63
C ASN A 480 4.21 -9.78 9.03
N GLU A 481 3.62 -10.97 9.14
CA GLU A 481 3.55 -11.73 10.39
C GLU A 481 4.22 -13.11 10.16
N PHE A 482 4.83 -13.67 11.21
CA PHE A 482 5.82 -14.74 11.16
C PHE A 482 5.29 -16.13 10.72
N ALA A 483 6.16 -16.83 9.97
CA ALA A 483 6.46 -18.28 9.94
C ALA A 483 5.71 -19.29 9.00
N HIS A 484 6.58 -20.06 8.32
CA HIS A 484 6.50 -21.32 7.57
C HIS A 484 5.85 -21.38 6.18
N ALA A 485 6.73 -21.55 5.18
CA ALA A 485 6.40 -21.84 3.79
C ALA A 485 6.47 -23.35 3.52
N THR A 486 5.44 -23.87 2.86
CA THR A 486 5.52 -25.06 2.02
C THR A 486 5.05 -24.70 0.61
N GLU A 487 5.90 -25.02 -0.37
CA GLU A 487 5.65 -24.95 -1.80
C GLU A 487 4.75 -26.11 -2.28
N LEU A 488 4.40 -26.07 -3.58
CA LEU A 488 3.56 -26.95 -4.43
C LEU A 488 2.27 -26.21 -4.86
N ASN A 489 1.88 -26.13 -6.15
CA ASN A 489 2.01 -27.07 -7.26
C ASN A 489 2.14 -26.40 -8.66
N SER A 490 2.61 -27.21 -9.62
CA SER A 490 2.59 -26.97 -11.06
C SER A 490 1.19 -27.18 -11.67
N GLU A 491 0.46 -26.09 -11.96
CA GLU A 491 -0.79 -26.16 -12.73
C GLU A 491 -0.57 -25.94 -14.24
N THR A 492 -1.24 -26.75 -15.05
CA THR A 492 -1.21 -26.70 -16.52
C THR A 492 -1.87 -25.43 -17.07
N TYR A 493 -1.65 -25.11 -18.36
CA TYR A 493 -2.18 -23.90 -18.99
C TYR A 493 -3.72 -23.94 -19.18
N SER A 494 -4.31 -25.13 -19.25
CA SER A 494 -5.77 -25.34 -19.39
C SER A 494 -6.52 -24.92 -18.12
N ASP A 495 -6.08 -25.43 -16.95
CA ASP A 495 -6.72 -25.15 -15.64
C ASP A 495 -6.77 -23.65 -15.31
N LYS A 496 -5.77 -22.90 -15.78
CA LYS A 496 -5.67 -21.45 -15.60
C LYS A 496 -6.68 -20.67 -16.45
N SER A 497 -7.03 -21.16 -17.63
CA SER A 497 -7.95 -20.48 -18.53
C SER A 497 -9.40 -20.69 -18.09
N ASP A 498 -9.75 -21.89 -17.62
CA ASP A 498 -11.09 -22.19 -17.11
C ASP A 498 -11.44 -21.40 -15.84
N LYS A 499 -10.48 -21.25 -14.91
CA LYS A 499 -10.64 -20.37 -13.74
C LYS A 499 -10.88 -18.91 -14.16
N MET A 500 -10.19 -18.41 -15.20
CA MET A 500 -10.35 -17.03 -15.68
C MET A 500 -11.67 -16.82 -16.41
N LEU A 501 -12.14 -17.79 -17.19
CA LEU A 501 -13.45 -17.73 -17.83
C LEU A 501 -14.57 -17.65 -16.80
N LYS A 502 -14.53 -18.54 -15.80
CA LYS A 502 -15.45 -18.48 -14.66
C LYS A 502 -15.39 -17.11 -13.97
N ILE A 503 -14.20 -16.50 -13.93
CA ILE A 503 -14.06 -15.16 -13.37
C ILE A 503 -14.90 -14.11 -14.09
N PHE A 504 -14.81 -14.12 -15.42
CA PHE A 504 -15.53 -13.16 -16.25
C PHE A 504 -17.01 -13.48 -16.39
N ASP A 505 -17.39 -14.76 -16.33
CA ASP A 505 -18.79 -15.19 -16.31
C ASP A 505 -19.53 -14.60 -15.11
N ASP A 506 -18.99 -14.75 -13.89
CA ASP A 506 -19.59 -14.21 -12.67
C ASP A 506 -19.70 -12.67 -12.71
N LEU A 507 -18.72 -11.97 -13.30
CA LEU A 507 -18.78 -10.52 -13.46
C LEU A 507 -19.89 -10.08 -14.43
N LEU A 508 -20.10 -10.86 -15.49
CA LEU A 508 -21.14 -10.60 -16.49
C LEU A 508 -22.53 -11.00 -16.01
N GLU A 509 -22.65 -11.89 -15.02
CA GLU A 509 -23.90 -12.08 -14.26
C GLU A 509 -24.24 -10.83 -13.43
N ILE A 510 -23.25 -10.19 -12.81
CA ILE A 510 -23.46 -8.96 -12.02
C ILE A 510 -23.78 -7.76 -12.94
N ASN A 511 -23.06 -7.64 -14.05
CA ASN A 511 -23.27 -6.60 -15.05
C ASN A 511 -22.98 -7.14 -16.46
N SER A 512 -24.04 -7.48 -17.19
CA SER A 512 -23.91 -8.10 -18.51
C SER A 512 -23.26 -7.21 -19.58
N GLU A 513 -23.19 -5.90 -19.34
CA GLU A 513 -22.57 -4.91 -20.24
C GLU A 513 -21.21 -4.41 -19.73
N ASP A 514 -20.58 -5.13 -18.78
CA ASP A 514 -19.22 -4.81 -18.36
C ASP A 514 -18.24 -5.02 -19.52
N ILE A 515 -17.91 -3.91 -20.18
CA ILE A 515 -17.04 -3.82 -21.36
C ILE A 515 -15.69 -4.50 -21.11
N TRP A 516 -15.14 -4.40 -19.90
CA TRP A 516 -13.85 -5.00 -19.59
C TRP A 516 -13.97 -6.50 -19.44
N ALA A 517 -14.98 -6.98 -18.71
CA ALA A 517 -15.19 -8.41 -18.55
C ALA A 517 -15.43 -9.07 -19.92
N LEU A 518 -16.20 -8.44 -20.80
CA LEU A 518 -16.38 -8.87 -22.19
C LEU A 518 -15.04 -8.88 -22.97
N LYS A 519 -14.24 -7.81 -22.92
CA LYS A 519 -12.92 -7.74 -23.59
C LYS A 519 -11.98 -8.86 -23.12
N GLN A 520 -11.94 -9.13 -21.82
CA GLN A 520 -11.02 -10.12 -21.23
C GLN A 520 -11.50 -11.55 -21.43
N ARG A 521 -12.81 -11.81 -21.33
CA ARG A 521 -13.39 -13.12 -21.65
C ARG A 521 -13.19 -13.43 -23.13
N GLY A 522 -13.43 -12.44 -24.00
CA GLY A 522 -13.10 -12.51 -25.42
C GLY A 522 -11.62 -12.87 -25.68
N ALA A 523 -10.67 -12.14 -25.07
CA ALA A 523 -9.25 -12.46 -25.19
C ALA A 523 -8.89 -13.86 -24.67
N THR A 524 -9.53 -14.31 -23.59
CA THR A 524 -9.32 -15.63 -23.01
C THR A 524 -9.83 -16.72 -23.95
N TYR A 525 -11.02 -16.54 -24.53
CA TYR A 525 -11.57 -17.42 -25.55
C TYR A 525 -10.67 -17.50 -26.79
N LEU A 526 -10.10 -16.39 -27.27
CA LEU A 526 -9.11 -16.38 -28.35
C LEU A 526 -7.89 -17.26 -28.00
N ASN A 527 -7.34 -17.12 -26.79
CA ASN A 527 -6.17 -17.90 -26.35
C ASN A 527 -6.42 -19.42 -26.31
N ILE A 528 -7.65 -19.85 -25.99
CA ILE A 528 -8.06 -21.25 -26.02
C ILE A 528 -8.71 -21.66 -27.36
N LYS A 529 -8.60 -20.82 -28.39
CA LYS A 529 -9.09 -21.03 -29.76
C LYS A 529 -10.62 -21.19 -29.89
N LYS A 530 -11.38 -20.66 -28.93
CA LYS A 530 -12.85 -20.55 -28.98
C LYS A 530 -13.27 -19.26 -29.69
N TYR A 531 -13.09 -19.23 -31.01
CA TYR A 531 -13.22 -18.01 -31.80
C TYR A 531 -14.65 -17.45 -31.81
N ILE A 532 -15.67 -18.30 -31.86
CA ILE A 532 -17.08 -17.87 -31.94
C ILE A 532 -17.52 -17.17 -30.66
N GLU A 533 -17.21 -17.74 -29.50
CA GLU A 533 -17.50 -17.17 -28.19
C GLU A 533 -16.74 -15.86 -27.98
N SER A 534 -15.50 -15.80 -28.46
CA SER A 534 -14.69 -14.58 -28.45
C SER A 534 -15.32 -13.45 -29.28
N LEU A 535 -15.74 -13.75 -30.52
CA LEU A 535 -16.41 -12.78 -31.40
C LEU A 535 -17.69 -12.24 -30.76
N LYS A 536 -18.50 -13.10 -30.11
CA LYS A 536 -19.74 -12.68 -29.44
C LYS A 536 -19.49 -11.58 -28.40
N ASP A 537 -18.49 -11.77 -27.54
CA ASP A 537 -18.16 -10.78 -26.50
C ASP A 537 -17.55 -9.51 -27.09
N LEU A 538 -16.65 -9.64 -28.06
CA LEU A 538 -16.00 -8.49 -28.71
C LEU A 538 -16.96 -7.68 -29.58
N ASN A 539 -17.97 -8.31 -30.19
CA ASN A 539 -19.03 -7.61 -30.90
C ASN A 539 -19.87 -6.77 -29.94
N LYS A 540 -20.28 -7.34 -28.80
CA LYS A 540 -21.00 -6.60 -27.77
C LYS A 540 -20.20 -5.40 -27.25
N VAL A 541 -18.89 -5.55 -27.09
CA VAL A 541 -17.99 -4.45 -26.75
C VAL A 541 -18.02 -3.34 -27.80
N LEU A 542 -17.98 -3.69 -29.09
CA LEU A 542 -17.93 -2.72 -30.18
C LEU A 542 -19.30 -2.12 -30.52
N GLU A 543 -20.40 -2.74 -30.09
CA GLU A 543 -21.73 -2.12 -30.05
C GLU A 543 -21.78 -0.99 -29.02
N ILE A 544 -21.15 -1.17 -27.85
CA ILE A 544 -21.11 -0.18 -26.77
C ILE A 544 -20.04 0.89 -27.03
N GLU A 545 -18.83 0.48 -27.44
CA GLU A 545 -17.66 1.34 -27.72
C GLU A 545 -17.13 1.07 -29.15
N PRO A 546 -17.70 1.69 -30.19
CA PRO A 546 -17.34 1.42 -31.59
C PRO A 546 -15.89 1.69 -31.97
N ASN A 547 -15.17 2.49 -31.17
CA ASN A 547 -13.80 2.90 -31.39
C ASN A 547 -12.82 2.34 -30.34
N ASP A 548 -13.13 1.21 -29.69
CA ASP A 548 -12.13 0.55 -28.83
C ASP A 548 -11.08 -0.19 -29.69
N ALA A 549 -9.87 0.37 -29.75
CA ALA A 549 -8.77 -0.17 -30.56
C ALA A 549 -8.34 -1.60 -30.17
N TYR A 550 -8.53 -2.01 -28.91
CA TYR A 550 -8.13 -3.34 -28.42
C TYR A 550 -9.12 -4.41 -28.86
N ALA A 551 -10.42 -4.12 -28.74
CA ALA A 551 -11.46 -5.02 -29.20
C ALA A 551 -11.44 -5.17 -30.73
N LEU A 552 -11.23 -4.07 -31.47
CA LEU A 552 -11.02 -4.11 -32.92
C LEU A 552 -9.80 -4.99 -33.29
N ARG A 553 -8.67 -4.83 -32.60
CA ARG A 553 -7.47 -5.63 -32.84
C ARG A 553 -7.69 -7.12 -32.60
N LEU A 554 -8.28 -7.49 -31.46
CA LEU A 554 -8.56 -8.89 -31.13
C LEU A 554 -9.56 -9.50 -32.12
N ARG A 555 -10.60 -8.75 -32.50
CA ARG A 555 -11.57 -9.21 -33.48
C ARG A 555 -10.94 -9.41 -34.86
N GLY A 556 -10.07 -8.49 -35.27
CA GLY A 556 -9.27 -8.60 -36.49
C GLY A 556 -8.32 -9.82 -36.48
N GLU A 557 -7.72 -10.13 -35.33
CA GLU A 557 -6.89 -11.33 -35.13
C GLU A 557 -7.73 -12.61 -35.23
N ILE A 558 -8.93 -12.64 -34.67
CA ILE A 558 -9.84 -13.78 -34.79
C ILE A 558 -10.27 -14.01 -36.24
N TYR A 559 -10.66 -12.94 -36.96
CA TYR A 559 -11.01 -13.04 -38.38
C TYR A 559 -9.85 -13.57 -39.22
N TYR A 560 -8.61 -13.19 -38.91
CA TYR A 560 -7.42 -13.77 -39.53
C TYR A 560 -7.35 -15.30 -39.31
N PHE A 561 -7.51 -15.77 -38.06
CA PHE A 561 -7.48 -17.20 -37.77
C PHE A 561 -8.66 -17.98 -38.38
N MET A 562 -9.77 -17.31 -38.67
CA MET A 562 -10.92 -17.88 -39.37
C MET A 562 -10.82 -17.81 -40.90
N GLY A 563 -9.78 -17.17 -41.45
CA GLY A 563 -9.60 -16.98 -42.89
C GLY A 563 -10.42 -15.82 -43.50
N GLU A 564 -11.08 -15.01 -42.67
CA GLU A 564 -11.86 -13.85 -43.08
C GLU A 564 -10.97 -12.61 -43.23
N TYR A 565 -10.05 -12.65 -44.18
CA TYR A 565 -8.98 -11.64 -44.30
C TYR A 565 -9.49 -10.21 -44.55
N GLU A 566 -10.58 -10.01 -45.28
CA GLU A 566 -11.15 -8.67 -45.51
C GLU A 566 -11.73 -8.05 -44.23
N ASN A 567 -12.46 -8.84 -43.44
CA ASN A 567 -12.98 -8.41 -42.13
C ASN A 567 -11.83 -8.13 -41.15
N SER A 568 -10.79 -8.96 -41.19
CA SER A 568 -9.55 -8.75 -40.44
C SER A 568 -8.92 -7.40 -40.78
N LEU A 569 -8.71 -7.10 -42.08
CA LEU A 569 -8.13 -5.83 -42.52
C LEU A 569 -8.98 -4.63 -42.11
N LYS A 570 -10.32 -4.72 -42.22
CA LYS A 570 -11.22 -3.64 -41.84
C LYS A 570 -11.04 -3.24 -40.37
N ASP A 571 -11.04 -4.22 -39.46
CA ASP A 571 -10.90 -3.97 -38.03
C ASP A 571 -9.47 -3.56 -37.64
N LEU A 572 -8.44 -4.18 -38.23
CA LEU A 572 -7.04 -3.84 -37.98
C LEU A 572 -6.71 -2.42 -38.49
N ASN A 573 -7.26 -2.01 -39.64
CA ASN A 573 -7.14 -0.63 -40.14
C ASN A 573 -7.75 0.36 -39.18
N LYS A 574 -9.01 0.13 -38.77
CA LYS A 574 -9.69 1.01 -37.81
C LYS A 574 -8.95 1.08 -36.47
N SER A 575 -8.41 -0.04 -35.99
CA SER A 575 -7.56 -0.08 -34.79
C SER A 575 -6.30 0.79 -34.95
N LEU A 576 -5.64 0.75 -36.12
CA LEU A 576 -4.45 1.57 -36.42
C LEU A 576 -4.75 3.04 -36.71
N GLU A 577 -5.96 3.40 -37.12
CA GLU A 577 -6.39 4.80 -37.18
C GLU A 577 -6.43 5.42 -35.76
N ILE A 578 -6.79 4.61 -34.75
CA ILE A 578 -6.86 5.02 -33.34
C ILE A 578 -5.49 4.92 -32.66
N GLU A 579 -4.74 3.83 -32.89
CA GLU A 579 -3.40 3.58 -32.33
C GLU A 579 -2.36 3.30 -33.44
N PRO A 580 -1.83 4.34 -34.12
CA PRO A 580 -1.01 4.18 -35.34
C PRO A 580 0.31 3.42 -35.19
N ASN A 581 0.83 3.32 -33.96
CA ASN A 581 2.12 2.70 -33.64
C ASN A 581 1.97 1.43 -32.80
N ASN A 582 0.82 0.75 -32.88
CA ASN A 582 0.65 -0.53 -32.21
C ASN A 582 1.37 -1.66 -32.99
N ALA A 583 2.51 -2.12 -32.49
CA ALA A 583 3.34 -3.14 -33.15
C ALA A 583 2.58 -4.46 -33.41
N TRP A 584 1.71 -4.88 -32.48
CA TRP A 584 0.91 -6.10 -32.62
C TRP A 584 -0.14 -5.97 -33.73
N THR A 585 -0.84 -4.83 -33.81
CA THR A 585 -1.82 -4.60 -34.88
C THR A 585 -1.15 -4.52 -36.25
N LEU A 586 -0.01 -3.81 -36.36
CA LEU A 586 0.80 -3.75 -37.59
C LEU A 586 1.27 -5.14 -38.02
N LYS A 587 1.70 -5.97 -37.07
CA LYS A 587 2.07 -7.37 -37.33
C LYS A 587 0.91 -8.13 -37.94
N PHE A 588 -0.23 -8.20 -37.26
CA PHE A 588 -1.36 -8.99 -37.76
C PHE A 588 -1.88 -8.47 -39.10
N ARG A 589 -1.88 -7.14 -39.32
CA ARG A 589 -2.26 -6.59 -40.61
C ARG A 589 -1.27 -6.96 -41.71
N GLY A 590 0.03 -6.92 -41.40
CA GLY A 590 1.09 -7.38 -42.29
C GLY A 590 0.94 -8.86 -42.65
N ILE A 591 0.64 -9.73 -41.69
CA ILE A 591 0.40 -11.15 -41.94
C ILE A 591 -0.85 -11.34 -42.80
N THR A 592 -1.95 -10.65 -42.48
CA THR A 592 -3.18 -10.69 -43.29
C THR A 592 -2.91 -10.24 -44.73
N TYR A 593 -2.12 -9.19 -44.96
CA TYR A 593 -1.70 -8.76 -46.30
C TYR A 593 -0.89 -9.83 -47.04
N SER A 594 -0.01 -10.56 -46.34
CA SER A 594 0.75 -11.66 -46.93
C SER A 594 -0.15 -12.79 -47.43
N GLU A 595 -1.18 -13.16 -46.66
CA GLU A 595 -2.13 -14.21 -47.04
C GLU A 595 -2.93 -13.85 -48.31
N ILE A 596 -3.29 -12.57 -48.47
CA ILE A 596 -3.96 -12.09 -49.68
C ILE A 596 -2.99 -11.61 -50.78
N LYS A 597 -1.71 -11.97 -50.68
CA LYS A 597 -0.64 -11.71 -51.68
C LYS A 597 -0.32 -10.23 -51.92
N ARG A 598 -0.64 -9.35 -50.97
CA ARG A 598 -0.29 -7.92 -50.95
C ARG A 598 1.06 -7.72 -50.25
N TYR A 599 2.11 -8.20 -50.90
CA TYR A 599 3.42 -8.37 -50.26
C TYR A 599 4.12 -7.05 -49.92
N GLU A 600 3.95 -5.98 -50.71
CA GLU A 600 4.60 -4.68 -50.45
C GLU A 600 4.01 -4.01 -49.20
N GLU A 601 2.68 -4.02 -49.06
CA GLU A 601 1.99 -3.52 -47.86
C GLU A 601 2.34 -4.34 -46.61
N SER A 602 2.44 -5.67 -46.78
CA SER A 602 2.89 -6.58 -45.73
C SER A 602 4.30 -6.23 -45.23
N LEU A 603 5.26 -6.05 -46.15
CA LEU A 603 6.63 -5.70 -45.81
C LEU A 603 6.74 -4.34 -45.13
N ASN A 604 5.94 -3.36 -45.55
CA ASN A 604 5.90 -2.03 -44.93
C ASN A 604 5.43 -2.09 -43.47
N ASP A 605 4.33 -2.80 -43.21
CA ASP A 605 3.77 -2.93 -41.86
C ASP A 605 4.68 -3.76 -40.94
N LEU A 606 5.24 -4.88 -41.43
CA LEU A 606 6.18 -5.69 -40.66
C LEU A 606 7.47 -4.91 -40.35
N SER A 607 7.95 -4.09 -41.29
CA SER A 607 9.12 -3.22 -41.06
C SER A 607 8.84 -2.12 -40.04
N ARG A 608 7.63 -1.52 -40.05
CA ARG A 608 7.21 -0.58 -39.02
C ARG A 608 7.10 -1.26 -37.65
N ALA A 609 6.49 -2.45 -37.58
CA ALA A 609 6.39 -3.22 -36.34
C ALA A 609 7.77 -3.55 -35.75
N SER A 610 8.72 -3.99 -36.58
CA SER A 610 10.08 -4.32 -36.16
C SER A 610 10.89 -3.11 -35.68
N LYS A 611 10.61 -1.90 -36.18
CA LYS A 611 11.21 -0.65 -35.66
C LYS A 611 10.67 -0.30 -34.27
N ILE A 612 9.42 -0.63 -33.98
CA ILE A 612 8.76 -0.34 -32.70
C ILE A 612 9.18 -1.37 -31.64
N GLU A 613 9.24 -2.65 -32.00
CA GLU A 613 9.70 -3.74 -31.12
C GLU A 613 10.85 -4.54 -31.77
N PRO A 614 12.13 -4.18 -31.48
CA PRO A 614 13.31 -4.77 -32.15
C PRO A 614 13.53 -6.27 -31.87
N ASN A 615 12.99 -6.81 -30.77
CA ASN A 615 13.21 -8.21 -30.34
C ASN A 615 12.19 -9.22 -30.88
N TYR A 616 11.43 -8.86 -31.91
CA TYR A 616 10.32 -9.69 -32.39
C TYR A 616 10.76 -10.65 -33.52
N SER A 617 11.45 -11.74 -33.15
CA SER A 617 12.02 -12.75 -34.08
C SER A 617 11.03 -13.30 -35.12
N PHE A 618 9.75 -13.36 -34.78
CA PHE A 618 8.69 -13.86 -35.66
C PHE A 618 8.36 -12.92 -36.83
N ALA A 619 8.47 -11.60 -36.64
CA ALA A 619 8.21 -10.63 -37.72
C ALA A 619 9.30 -10.67 -38.80
N LEU A 620 10.55 -10.96 -38.39
CA LEU A 620 11.68 -11.17 -39.29
C LEU A 620 11.50 -12.46 -40.12
N LYS A 621 11.06 -13.56 -39.48
CA LYS A 621 10.80 -14.83 -40.18
C LYS A 621 9.74 -14.69 -41.29
N ILE A 622 8.61 -14.04 -41.00
CA ILE A 622 7.54 -13.84 -41.99
C ILE A 622 8.01 -12.91 -43.12
N ARG A 623 8.80 -11.89 -42.78
CA ARG A 623 9.41 -11.02 -43.78
C ARG A 623 10.33 -11.81 -44.73
N ASP A 624 11.14 -12.73 -44.23
CA ASP A 624 12.00 -13.59 -45.05
C ASP A 624 11.20 -14.54 -45.95
N GLU A 625 10.11 -15.12 -45.42
CA GLU A 625 9.18 -15.94 -46.19
C GLU A 625 8.53 -15.15 -47.34
N ILE A 626 8.14 -13.89 -47.09
CA ILE A 626 7.59 -13.00 -48.11
C ILE A 626 8.64 -12.69 -49.19
N PHE A 627 9.88 -12.37 -48.80
CA PHE A 627 10.97 -12.13 -49.75
C PHE A 627 11.24 -13.36 -50.65
N CYS A 628 11.19 -14.56 -50.08
CA CYS A 628 11.32 -15.80 -50.85
C CYS A 628 10.15 -16.00 -51.83
N LYS A 629 8.91 -15.76 -51.38
CA LYS A 629 7.70 -15.87 -52.21
C LYS A 629 7.66 -14.88 -53.36
N MET A 630 8.21 -13.68 -53.18
CA MET A 630 8.23 -12.65 -54.23
C MET A 630 9.23 -12.93 -55.36
N LYS A 631 10.16 -13.89 -55.21
CA LYS A 631 11.30 -14.14 -56.15
C LYS A 631 12.09 -12.88 -56.54
N ARG A 632 11.89 -11.75 -55.84
CA ARG A 632 12.50 -10.45 -56.10
C ARG A 632 13.75 -10.29 -55.25
N TYR A 633 14.81 -10.96 -55.66
CA TYR A 633 16.17 -10.66 -55.22
C TYR A 633 16.69 -9.49 -56.07
N ASN A 634 16.18 -8.29 -55.84
CA ASN A 634 16.57 -7.10 -56.58
C ASN A 634 17.80 -6.42 -55.95
N GLU A 635 18.43 -5.52 -56.71
CA GLU A 635 19.61 -4.75 -56.28
C GLU A 635 19.36 -3.96 -54.98
N ASN A 636 18.13 -3.50 -54.75
CA ASN A 636 17.73 -2.81 -53.52
C ASN A 636 17.82 -3.69 -52.27
N SER A 637 17.54 -4.99 -52.38
CA SER A 637 17.69 -5.93 -51.26
C SER A 637 19.17 -6.13 -50.92
N LEU A 638 20.03 -6.22 -51.95
CA LEU A 638 21.47 -6.32 -51.77
C LEU A 638 22.05 -5.06 -51.09
N MET A 639 21.61 -3.87 -51.52
CA MET A 639 22.03 -2.59 -50.92
C MET A 639 21.71 -2.52 -49.43
N ARG A 640 20.48 -2.86 -49.01
CA ARG A 640 20.09 -2.86 -47.60
C ARG A 640 20.85 -3.87 -46.75
N LEU A 641 21.16 -5.04 -47.31
CA LEU A 641 21.96 -6.05 -46.61
C LEU A 641 23.42 -5.61 -46.48
N ASN A 642 23.94 -4.85 -47.45
CA ASN A 642 25.25 -4.23 -47.34
C ASN A 642 25.28 -3.18 -46.23
N GLU A 643 24.28 -2.29 -46.14
CA GLU A 643 24.18 -1.31 -45.04
C GLU A 643 24.17 -1.99 -43.66
N ILE A 644 23.43 -3.10 -43.52
CA ILE A 644 23.41 -3.86 -42.26
C ILE A 644 24.80 -4.43 -41.95
N LEU A 645 25.52 -4.94 -42.95
CA LEU A 645 26.83 -5.55 -42.76
C LEU A 645 27.96 -4.52 -42.60
N GLU A 646 27.76 -3.27 -43.01
CA GLU A 646 28.62 -2.15 -42.67
C GLU A 646 28.51 -1.78 -41.18
N LEU A 647 27.28 -1.84 -40.63
CA LEU A 647 27.02 -1.57 -39.21
C LEU A 647 27.39 -2.76 -38.32
N GLU A 648 27.05 -3.98 -38.76
CA GLU A 648 27.22 -5.23 -38.02
C GLU A 648 27.83 -6.31 -38.93
N PRO A 649 29.17 -6.36 -39.05
CA PRO A 649 29.86 -7.25 -39.99
C PRO A 649 29.59 -8.76 -39.80
N ASN A 650 29.14 -9.17 -38.62
CA ASN A 650 28.87 -10.56 -38.25
C ASN A 650 27.36 -10.84 -38.09
N ASN A 651 26.48 -10.01 -38.64
CA ASN A 651 25.04 -10.24 -38.57
C ASN A 651 24.66 -11.48 -39.42
N ALA A 652 24.38 -12.61 -38.75
CA ALA A 652 24.08 -13.90 -39.40
C ALA A 652 22.90 -13.81 -40.39
N PHE A 653 21.86 -13.04 -40.03
CA PHE A 653 20.71 -12.80 -40.90
C PHE A 653 21.11 -12.12 -42.22
N ALA A 654 21.90 -11.05 -42.13
CA ALA A 654 22.30 -10.31 -43.33
C ALA A 654 23.27 -11.13 -44.19
N LEU A 655 24.18 -11.88 -43.56
CA LEU A 655 25.11 -12.80 -44.24
C LEU A 655 24.39 -13.92 -44.98
N LYS A 656 23.48 -14.68 -44.34
CA LYS A 656 22.79 -15.79 -45.03
C LYS A 656 21.89 -15.32 -46.17
N ASN A 657 21.21 -14.19 -45.99
CA ASN A 657 20.31 -13.64 -47.00
C ASN A 657 21.07 -13.03 -48.18
N ARG A 658 22.20 -12.34 -47.95
CA ARG A 658 23.06 -11.85 -49.04
C ARG A 658 23.74 -13.01 -49.77
N GLY A 659 24.14 -14.04 -49.03
CA GLY A 659 24.61 -15.31 -49.59
C GLY A 659 23.59 -15.95 -50.53
N ALA A 660 22.33 -16.06 -50.12
CA ALA A 660 21.25 -16.60 -50.96
C ALA A 660 21.01 -15.76 -52.23
N ILE A 661 21.07 -14.42 -52.14
CA ILE A 661 21.00 -13.54 -53.31
C ILE A 661 22.15 -13.81 -54.28
N TYR A 662 23.39 -13.87 -53.78
CA TYR A 662 24.56 -14.16 -54.61
C TYR A 662 24.47 -15.53 -55.31
N LYS A 663 23.90 -16.55 -54.65
CA LYS A 663 23.63 -17.85 -55.28
C LYS A 663 22.75 -17.71 -56.51
N ILE A 664 21.68 -16.93 -56.41
CA ILE A 664 20.70 -16.72 -57.48
C ILE A 664 21.30 -15.90 -58.62
N MET A 665 22.16 -14.92 -58.28
CA MET A 665 22.98 -14.18 -59.24
C MET A 665 24.12 -15.03 -59.85
N LYS A 666 24.24 -16.31 -59.47
CA LYS A 666 25.32 -17.24 -59.85
C LYS A 666 26.73 -16.79 -59.42
N LYS A 667 26.81 -15.88 -58.45
CA LYS A 667 28.04 -15.43 -57.78
C LYS A 667 28.39 -16.38 -56.65
N TYR A 668 28.78 -17.60 -57.02
CA TYR A 668 28.91 -18.71 -56.07
C TYR A 668 30.02 -18.50 -55.03
N HIS A 669 31.12 -17.83 -55.38
CA HIS A 669 32.22 -17.60 -54.45
C HIS A 669 31.85 -16.59 -53.35
N GLU A 670 31.22 -15.48 -53.73
CA GLU A 670 30.71 -14.46 -52.82
C GLU A 670 29.59 -15.03 -51.93
N SER A 671 28.73 -15.86 -52.53
CA SER A 671 27.70 -16.59 -51.79
C SER A 671 28.30 -17.50 -50.72
N LEU A 672 29.29 -18.33 -51.07
CA LEU A 672 29.97 -19.19 -50.12
C LEU A 672 30.69 -18.41 -49.02
N ALA A 673 31.29 -17.27 -49.34
CA ALA A 673 31.99 -16.43 -48.35
C ALA A 673 31.02 -15.94 -47.26
N ASP A 674 29.86 -15.42 -47.66
CA ASP A 674 28.85 -14.94 -46.71
C ASP A 674 28.18 -16.09 -45.96
N LEU A 675 27.84 -17.19 -46.63
CA LEU A 675 27.23 -18.37 -45.99
C LEU A 675 28.19 -19.02 -44.99
N ASN A 676 29.49 -19.09 -45.29
CA ASN A 676 30.49 -19.59 -44.36
C ASN A 676 30.60 -18.71 -43.11
N LYS A 677 30.62 -17.38 -43.27
CA LYS A 677 30.62 -16.46 -42.13
C LYS A 677 29.32 -16.57 -41.32
N SER A 678 28.18 -16.69 -42.00
CA SER A 678 26.90 -16.91 -41.31
C SER A 678 26.93 -18.18 -40.46
N LEU A 679 27.45 -19.28 -40.99
CA LEU A 679 27.56 -20.56 -40.29
C LEU A 679 28.68 -20.62 -39.24
N GLN A 680 29.57 -19.63 -39.21
CA GLN A 680 30.47 -19.43 -38.06
C GLN A 680 29.73 -18.78 -36.88
N VAL A 681 28.75 -17.92 -37.17
CA VAL A 681 27.94 -17.22 -36.16
C VAL A 681 26.80 -18.11 -35.66
N ASP A 682 26.12 -18.80 -36.58
CA ASP A 682 25.04 -19.75 -36.28
C ASP A 682 25.28 -21.06 -37.06
N PRO A 683 26.00 -22.03 -36.46
CA PRO A 683 26.37 -23.27 -37.14
C PRO A 683 25.22 -24.15 -37.58
N ASP A 684 24.04 -24.02 -36.96
CA ASP A 684 22.90 -24.91 -37.14
C ASP A 684 21.79 -24.25 -37.97
N ASP A 685 22.09 -23.15 -38.65
CA ASP A 685 21.15 -22.47 -39.54
C ASP A 685 20.86 -23.31 -40.79
N ASP A 686 19.72 -24.01 -40.77
CA ASP A 686 19.23 -24.87 -41.85
C ASP A 686 19.20 -24.16 -43.21
N PHE A 687 18.76 -22.90 -43.26
CA PHE A 687 18.67 -22.14 -44.49
C PHE A 687 20.07 -21.91 -45.10
N ALA A 688 21.05 -21.53 -44.30
CA ALA A 688 22.43 -21.33 -44.74
C ALA A 688 23.09 -22.65 -45.15
N LEU A 689 22.87 -23.74 -44.42
CA LEU A 689 23.34 -25.09 -44.76
C LEU A 689 22.77 -25.55 -46.11
N LYS A 690 21.46 -25.43 -46.33
CA LYS A 690 20.80 -25.80 -47.60
C LYS A 690 21.37 -25.02 -48.78
N ASN A 691 21.51 -23.70 -48.62
CA ASN A 691 22.06 -22.85 -49.66
C ASN A 691 23.52 -23.19 -49.97
N ARG A 692 24.36 -23.42 -48.94
CA ARG A 692 25.76 -23.76 -49.11
C ARG A 692 25.96 -25.14 -49.73
N GLY A 693 25.23 -26.14 -49.25
CA GLY A 693 25.20 -27.49 -49.82
C GLY A 693 24.81 -27.47 -51.30
N THR A 694 23.73 -26.74 -51.65
CA THR A 694 23.32 -26.56 -53.06
C THR A 694 24.46 -26.00 -53.92
N ILE A 695 25.18 -25.00 -53.42
CA ILE A 695 26.27 -24.38 -54.18
C ILE A 695 27.44 -25.36 -54.35
N TYR A 696 27.81 -26.09 -53.30
CA TYR A 696 28.83 -27.11 -53.40
C TYR A 696 28.44 -28.21 -54.41
N TRP A 697 27.19 -28.62 -54.43
CA TRP A 697 26.67 -29.54 -55.42
C TRP A 697 26.77 -28.98 -56.85
N ILE A 698 26.33 -27.74 -57.09
CA ILE A 698 26.46 -27.06 -58.40
C ILE A 698 27.92 -26.98 -58.84
N MET A 699 28.84 -26.73 -57.91
CA MET A 699 30.29 -26.67 -58.15
C MET A 699 30.97 -28.04 -58.21
N LYS A 700 30.20 -29.14 -58.18
CA LYS A 700 30.69 -30.54 -58.18
C LYS A 700 31.61 -30.89 -57.01
N LYS A 701 31.48 -30.19 -55.88
CA LYS A 701 32.18 -30.47 -54.61
C LYS A 701 31.29 -31.34 -53.72
N TYR A 702 31.00 -32.55 -54.18
CA TYR A 702 29.99 -33.42 -53.58
C TYR A 702 30.28 -33.76 -52.12
N ASP A 703 31.55 -34.01 -51.76
CA ASP A 703 31.94 -34.32 -50.37
C ASP A 703 31.54 -33.21 -49.39
N LYS A 704 31.71 -31.94 -49.79
CA LYS A 704 31.34 -30.78 -48.96
C LYS A 704 29.83 -30.57 -48.92
N SER A 705 29.13 -30.88 -50.01
CA SER A 705 27.67 -30.86 -50.04
C SER A 705 27.10 -31.90 -49.08
N LEU A 706 27.62 -33.12 -49.09
CA LEU A 706 27.18 -34.20 -48.21
C LEU A 706 27.36 -33.86 -46.72
N VAL A 707 28.45 -33.17 -46.35
CA VAL A 707 28.65 -32.69 -44.97
C VAL A 707 27.51 -31.77 -44.54
N ASP A 708 27.14 -30.79 -45.37
CA ASP A 708 26.06 -29.86 -45.04
C ASP A 708 24.68 -30.55 -45.03
N LEU A 709 24.43 -31.50 -45.95
CA LEU A 709 23.18 -32.26 -46.04
C LEU A 709 23.00 -33.23 -44.86
N ASN A 710 24.07 -33.91 -44.45
CA ASN A 710 24.05 -34.77 -43.26
C ASN A 710 23.79 -33.96 -42.00
N LYS A 711 24.38 -32.76 -41.89
CA LYS A 711 24.10 -31.87 -40.77
C LYS A 711 22.63 -31.42 -40.74
N ILE A 712 22.01 -31.19 -41.89
CA ILE A 712 20.56 -30.91 -41.98
C ILE A 712 19.74 -32.11 -41.49
N LEU A 713 20.11 -33.33 -41.87
CA LEU A 713 19.42 -34.55 -41.41
C LEU A 713 19.61 -34.84 -39.91
N GLU A 714 20.73 -34.41 -39.32
CA GLU A 714 20.92 -34.45 -37.87
C GLU A 714 19.97 -33.50 -37.14
N LEU A 715 19.68 -32.33 -37.72
CA LEU A 715 18.77 -31.33 -37.18
C LEU A 715 17.30 -31.71 -37.41
N GLU A 716 16.96 -32.15 -38.63
CA GLU A 716 15.64 -32.59 -39.06
C GLU A 716 15.73 -33.87 -39.90
N SER A 717 15.56 -35.02 -39.24
CA SER A 717 15.71 -36.36 -39.84
C SER A 717 14.85 -36.67 -41.08
N ASN A 718 13.79 -35.89 -41.34
CA ASN A 718 12.88 -36.08 -42.48
C ASN A 718 12.91 -34.90 -43.47
N ASP A 719 13.98 -34.10 -43.51
CA ASP A 719 14.06 -32.97 -44.43
C ASP A 719 14.05 -33.44 -45.90
N ALA A 720 12.98 -33.08 -46.62
CA ALA A 720 12.75 -33.54 -47.99
C ALA A 720 13.76 -33.01 -49.00
N PHE A 721 14.43 -31.89 -48.70
CA PHE A 721 15.48 -31.34 -49.57
C PHE A 721 16.76 -32.14 -49.41
N ALA A 722 17.19 -32.38 -48.17
CA ALA A 722 18.41 -33.13 -47.86
C ALA A 722 18.33 -34.61 -48.27
N LEU A 723 17.15 -35.23 -48.18
CA LEU A 723 16.96 -36.61 -48.67
C LEU A 723 16.95 -36.73 -50.21
N LYS A 724 16.63 -35.63 -50.92
CA LYS A 724 16.48 -35.63 -52.38
C LYS A 724 17.80 -35.37 -53.12
N HIS A 725 18.71 -34.61 -52.51
CA HIS A 725 19.97 -34.13 -53.11
C HIS A 725 21.15 -34.85 -52.49
#